data_AF-Q5B800-F1
#
_entry.id   AF-Q5B800-F1
#
_cell.length_a   1.000
_cell.length_b   1.000
_cell.length_c   1.000
_cell.angle_alpha   90.00
_cell.angle_beta   90.00
_cell.angle_gamma   90.00
#
_symmetry.space_group_name_H-M   'P 1'
#
loop_
_entity.id
_entity.type
_entity.pdbx_description
1 polymer ?
#
loop_
_entity_poly.entity_id
_entity_poly.type
_entity_poly.pdbx_seq_one_letter_code
_entity_poly.pdbx_strand_id
1 'polypeptide(L)'
;MFESVYTIVLHGNDGTGKSTLTLALRAAGEVVYARGDEDPALEDTLVVRSFDRFTLQLADDDRVSLPESYTDRDGVHRRIVRIILDADLPVLQARLANRPSTDKWESEKALFYFRARFLELAAFYGLPVVDTGKKGVNGTVSDIIALARNPKALAVFSMLALRTLTPNDIASLARPRAVIPGVDYAQRLEEIIAIECGETSIFTPEDVRAQCLRDPGLVHALVNHYDNLHDANVPLRLRLVVEGESKQIYKVETPLTRHFDNRILVFLKPTIYSHSKQATAEIAGLGAIRAAGSRLFLEMLHRAGISHTYDGLNVHGLIWARSTEITQIETVYKGLCAGTDRHSFFGMVTDPKVTLPTGQYKRGPYVRFDWRNPNHTYKGINPATHPFYHLMEASVGKDVFYDNYLTGRAKPLGDKCVPEELVHGVQDVEASVDWTMRIFFTIQYYLHQIGLEVQDGCVMLDPTGRTMWSEINQDCMRIKWREVTNANGQDAFDKDVWRAGGSSAEEAILDKWTQLNSLLHAHLRAAHSTSTRWSPLLADKTLTLTPRYRALYERLAAHDRSRLRSESASEATSERLLALMQEHIWQLTAAISPHNAHEEAKTMVRLTNTYARRVGLAPAQVCALTDSDADAVLARPATPIGSKAIGVTANKYAGKTDVFALAELGVKLVRPEGRCLRVDYEIVDAAKFTKAFGEGMSVHFVPTRPKDMPGLLVQGMLDGAVTYSSVMDNFPTVARLVASAPDTDISLALIGRRGRQIDPRAWTADKPARIVAEHVRMVRTFFAGLGVPPDTYEIQRVLGSSESYLVNDPRETYLLCDAIIATGGTLQANDLDVWQVVKSKGDIVVGLYQRL
;
A
#
# COMPACT_ATOMS: atom_id res chain seq x y z
N MET A 1 -43.03 -0.58 32.33
CA MET A 1 -42.19 0.55 31.88
C MET A 1 -42.71 0.97 30.53
N PHE A 2 -43.14 2.22 30.38
CA PHE A 2 -43.44 2.74 29.05
C PHE A 2 -42.14 2.76 28.25
N GLU A 3 -42.13 2.23 27.03
CA GLU A 3 -40.99 2.41 26.14
C GLU A 3 -40.75 3.91 25.98
N SER A 4 -39.52 4.35 26.26
CA SER A 4 -39.14 5.75 26.07
C SER A 4 -39.34 6.09 24.59
N VAL A 5 -40.29 6.97 24.31
CA VAL A 5 -40.54 7.48 22.97
C VAL A 5 -39.30 8.21 22.48
N TYR A 6 -38.91 7.99 21.23
CA TYR A 6 -37.72 8.59 20.65
C TYR A 6 -38.00 9.27 19.30
N THR A 7 -37.06 10.10 18.88
CA THR A 7 -36.99 10.73 17.58
C THR A 7 -35.62 10.44 16.96
N ILE A 8 -35.60 10.04 15.69
CA ILE A 8 -34.37 9.80 14.95
C ILE A 8 -33.99 11.10 14.22
N VAL A 9 -32.73 11.53 14.35
CA VAL A 9 -32.16 12.64 13.59
C VAL A 9 -31.06 12.08 12.70
N LEU A 10 -31.25 12.17 11.39
CA LEU A 10 -30.28 11.68 10.40
C LEU A 10 -29.36 12.82 9.95
N HIS A 11 -28.07 12.56 10.09
CA HIS A 11 -26.99 13.43 9.62
C HIS A 11 -26.16 12.70 8.58
N GLY A 12 -25.34 13.43 7.84
CA GLY A 12 -24.36 12.82 6.95
C GLY A 12 -24.18 13.60 5.66
N ASN A 13 -23.20 13.15 4.90
CA ASN A 13 -22.78 13.83 3.68
C ASN A 13 -23.85 13.77 2.57
N ASP A 14 -23.66 14.56 1.52
CA ASP A 14 -24.45 14.45 0.31
C ASP A 14 -24.19 13.13 -0.43
N GLY A 15 -25.24 12.54 -0.98
CA GLY A 15 -25.19 11.20 -1.57
C GLY A 15 -25.41 10.03 -0.59
N THR A 16 -25.56 10.26 0.71
CA THR A 16 -25.79 9.17 1.70
C THR A 16 -27.23 8.62 1.70
N GLY A 17 -28.15 9.21 0.92
CA GLY A 17 -29.52 8.73 0.82
C GLY A 17 -30.47 9.24 1.92
N LYS A 18 -30.10 10.31 2.63
CA LYS A 18 -30.89 10.92 3.73
C LYS A 18 -32.39 11.01 3.43
N SER A 19 -32.78 11.70 2.35
CA SER A 19 -34.19 11.92 1.99
C SER A 19 -34.96 10.61 1.75
N THR A 20 -34.33 9.65 1.06
CA THR A 20 -34.92 8.32 0.81
C THR A 20 -35.13 7.56 2.11
N LEU A 21 -34.13 7.59 3.01
CA LEU A 21 -34.21 6.92 4.31
C LEU A 21 -35.21 7.57 5.24
N THR A 22 -35.32 8.90 5.26
CA THR A 22 -36.34 9.62 6.05
C THR A 22 -37.75 9.19 5.65
N LEU A 23 -38.06 9.14 4.36
CA LEU A 23 -39.37 8.67 3.87
C LEU A 23 -39.62 7.20 4.25
N ALA A 24 -38.63 6.34 4.09
CA ALA A 24 -38.76 4.92 4.41
C ALA A 24 -38.95 4.66 5.92
N LEU A 25 -38.24 5.41 6.78
CA LEU A 25 -38.39 5.32 8.24
C LEU A 25 -39.76 5.84 8.70
N ARG A 26 -40.25 6.93 8.11
CA ARG A 26 -41.61 7.44 8.38
C ARG A 26 -42.68 6.43 7.95
N ALA A 27 -42.49 5.79 6.80
CA ALA A 27 -43.37 4.70 6.36
C ALA A 27 -43.32 3.48 7.31
N ALA A 28 -42.20 3.28 8.02
CA ALA A 28 -42.07 2.28 9.09
C ALA A 28 -42.63 2.75 10.45
N GLY A 29 -43.23 3.95 10.53
CA GLY A 29 -43.86 4.50 11.74
C GLY A 29 -42.92 5.27 12.67
N GLU A 30 -41.68 5.55 12.25
CA GLU A 30 -40.70 6.26 13.07
C GLU A 30 -40.81 7.79 12.92
N VAL A 31 -40.57 8.53 14.00
CA VAL A 31 -40.48 10.01 13.96
C VAL A 31 -39.07 10.41 13.60
N VAL A 32 -38.88 10.94 12.38
CA VAL A 32 -37.55 11.21 11.80
C VAL A 32 -37.43 12.62 11.26
N TYR A 33 -36.30 13.26 11.58
CA TYR A 33 -35.87 14.54 11.02
C TYR A 33 -34.52 14.39 10.32
N ALA A 34 -34.35 15.15 9.24
CA ALA A 34 -33.10 15.29 8.50
C ALA A 34 -33.08 16.68 7.88
N ARG A 35 -31.89 17.17 7.51
CA ARG A 35 -31.73 18.48 6.87
C ARG A 35 -32.68 18.65 5.68
N GLY A 36 -33.47 19.73 5.71
CA GLY A 36 -34.42 20.10 4.66
C GLY A 36 -35.86 19.63 4.89
N ASP A 37 -36.10 18.80 5.89
CA ASP A 37 -37.41 18.20 6.22
C ASP A 37 -37.93 18.70 7.58
N GLU A 38 -37.51 19.91 7.96
CA GLU A 38 -37.56 20.39 9.33
C GLU A 38 -38.53 21.53 9.52
N ASP A 39 -39.26 21.47 10.63
CA ASP A 39 -39.95 22.61 11.20
C ASP A 39 -38.91 23.64 11.70
N PRO A 40 -38.86 24.87 11.15
CA PRO A 40 -37.92 25.89 11.59
C PRO A 40 -38.00 26.18 13.10
N ALA A 41 -39.14 25.94 13.74
CA ALA A 41 -39.30 26.12 15.19
C ALA A 41 -38.53 25.07 16.02
N LEU A 42 -38.18 23.93 15.43
CA LEU A 42 -37.45 22.86 16.09
C LEU A 42 -35.93 22.92 15.83
N GLU A 43 -35.42 23.79 14.95
CA GLU A 43 -33.98 23.84 14.63
C GLU A 43 -33.13 24.12 15.88
N ASP A 44 -33.52 25.10 16.70
CA ASP A 44 -32.78 25.43 17.93
C ASP A 44 -32.87 24.30 18.98
N THR A 45 -33.83 23.40 18.85
CA THR A 45 -34.07 22.28 19.78
C THR A 45 -33.43 20.98 19.30
N LEU A 46 -33.49 20.69 18.01
CA LEU A 46 -32.97 19.46 17.40
C LEU A 46 -31.57 19.65 16.81
N VAL A 47 -31.10 20.87 16.60
CA VAL A 47 -29.74 21.19 16.12
C VAL A 47 -29.41 20.36 14.88
N VAL A 48 -30.19 20.51 13.80
CA VAL A 48 -29.99 19.70 12.59
C VAL A 48 -29.17 20.46 11.56
N ARG A 49 -29.55 21.68 11.18
CA ARG A 49 -28.76 22.53 10.24
C ARG A 49 -27.49 23.06 10.88
N SER A 50 -27.57 23.43 12.16
CA SER A 50 -26.45 23.93 12.94
C SER A 50 -25.39 22.85 13.18
N PHE A 51 -25.75 21.56 13.17
CA PHE A 51 -24.80 20.45 13.24
C PHE A 51 -23.82 20.44 12.06
N ASP A 52 -24.30 20.73 10.86
CA ASP A 52 -23.45 20.83 9.67
C ASP A 52 -22.39 21.94 9.81
N ARG A 53 -22.65 23.00 10.60
CA ARG A 53 -21.66 24.06 10.85
C ARG A 53 -20.47 23.54 11.67
N PHE A 54 -20.66 22.54 12.51
CA PHE A 54 -19.56 21.93 13.27
C PHE A 54 -18.56 21.22 12.35
N THR A 55 -18.97 20.81 11.14
CA THR A 55 -18.04 20.27 10.15
C THR A 55 -17.04 21.30 9.63
N LEU A 56 -17.30 22.59 9.82
CA LEU A 56 -16.43 23.70 9.40
C LEU A 56 -15.60 24.27 10.56
N GLN A 57 -15.78 23.78 11.79
CA GLN A 57 -15.01 24.26 12.93
C GLN A 57 -13.68 23.52 13.03
N LEU A 58 -12.60 24.27 13.19
CA LEU A 58 -11.37 23.71 13.68
C LEU A 58 -11.49 23.43 15.17
N ALA A 59 -10.84 22.36 15.59
CA ALA A 59 -10.08 22.15 16.83
C ALA A 59 -10.38 22.92 18.14
N ASP A 60 -10.79 24.18 18.13
CA ASP A 60 -11.31 24.85 19.32
C ASP A 60 -12.52 24.04 19.81
N ASP A 61 -12.39 23.41 20.98
CA ASP A 61 -13.43 22.53 21.51
C ASP A 61 -14.54 23.31 22.21
N ASP A 62 -15.00 24.39 21.57
CA ASP A 62 -16.10 25.24 22.02
C ASP A 62 -17.47 24.71 21.58
N ARG A 63 -17.48 23.51 20.98
CA ARG A 63 -18.67 22.80 20.55
C ARG A 63 -19.58 22.50 21.74
N VAL A 64 -20.81 22.99 21.66
CA VAL A 64 -21.82 22.79 22.70
C VAL A 64 -22.28 21.34 22.77
N SER A 65 -22.82 20.95 23.93
CA SER A 65 -23.56 19.69 24.07
C SER A 65 -24.71 19.65 23.08
N LEU A 66 -24.92 18.49 22.46
CA LEU A 66 -26.14 18.27 21.69
C LEU A 66 -27.30 18.02 22.67
N PRO A 67 -28.50 18.53 22.36
CA PRO A 67 -29.71 18.16 23.10
C PRO A 67 -29.94 16.65 23.03
N GLU A 68 -30.23 16.04 24.18
CA GLU A 68 -30.49 14.59 24.32
C GLU A 68 -31.99 14.27 24.29
N SER A 69 -32.85 15.24 24.56
CA SER A 69 -34.30 15.11 24.53
C SER A 69 -34.99 16.45 24.29
N TYR A 70 -36.27 16.39 23.96
CA TYR A 70 -37.13 17.56 23.80
C TYR A 70 -38.59 17.18 24.07
N THR A 71 -39.45 18.19 24.24
CA THR A 71 -40.90 18.00 24.27
C THR A 71 -41.48 18.44 22.94
N ASP A 72 -42.12 17.51 22.25
CA ASP A 72 -42.69 17.74 20.92
C ASP A 72 -44.03 18.50 21.04
N ARG A 73 -44.59 18.96 19.92
CA ARG A 73 -45.82 19.78 19.87
C ARG A 73 -47.05 19.06 20.42
N ASP A 74 -47.01 17.74 20.44
CA ASP A 74 -48.01 16.85 21.05
C ASP A 74 -47.89 16.77 22.59
N GLY A 75 -46.90 17.45 23.18
CA GLY A 75 -46.59 17.40 24.61
C GLY A 75 -45.82 16.14 25.02
N VAL A 76 -45.45 15.27 24.09
CA VAL A 76 -44.70 14.04 24.37
C VAL A 76 -43.22 14.37 24.52
N HIS A 77 -42.65 13.96 25.65
CA HIS A 77 -41.21 14.04 25.86
C HIS A 77 -40.51 12.92 25.09
N ARG A 78 -39.61 13.29 24.17
CA ARG A 78 -38.91 12.36 23.26
C ARG A 78 -37.41 12.44 23.47
N ARG A 79 -36.76 11.27 23.54
CA ARG A 79 -35.30 11.16 23.46
C ARG A 79 -34.83 11.35 22.02
N ILE A 80 -33.75 12.07 21.80
CA ILE A 80 -33.15 12.28 20.48
C ILE A 80 -32.10 11.20 20.23
N VAL A 81 -32.26 10.44 19.15
CA VAL A 81 -31.28 9.47 18.66
C VAL A 81 -30.67 10.01 17.37
N ARG A 82 -29.39 10.39 17.41
CA ARG A 82 -28.68 10.94 16.24
C ARG A 82 -27.89 9.84 15.57
N ILE A 83 -28.00 9.75 14.24
CA ILE A 83 -27.29 8.74 13.45
C ILE A 83 -26.56 9.45 12.31
N ILE A 84 -25.26 9.20 12.20
CA ILE A 84 -24.47 9.63 11.05
C ILE A 84 -24.58 8.58 9.95
N LEU A 85 -24.99 8.99 8.77
CA LEU A 85 -25.00 8.15 7.57
C LEU A 85 -23.67 8.32 6.83
N ASP A 86 -23.05 7.19 6.48
CA ASP A 86 -21.81 7.15 5.71
C ASP A 86 -21.97 6.32 4.42
N ALA A 87 -21.13 6.58 3.44
CA ALA A 87 -20.85 5.69 2.33
C ALA A 87 -19.47 5.99 1.75
N ASP A 88 -18.87 5.02 1.07
CA ASP A 88 -17.60 5.24 0.39
C ASP A 88 -17.74 6.26 -0.75
N LEU A 89 -16.66 7.01 -0.98
CA LEU A 89 -16.64 8.14 -1.92
C LEU A 89 -17.16 7.80 -3.33
N PRO A 90 -16.79 6.65 -3.95
CA PRO A 90 -17.33 6.28 -5.25
C PRO A 90 -18.86 6.09 -5.25
N VAL A 91 -19.42 5.59 -4.13
CA VAL A 91 -20.87 5.43 -3.97
C VAL A 91 -21.56 6.79 -3.88
N LEU A 92 -20.99 7.73 -3.12
CA LEU A 92 -21.50 9.10 -3.02
C LEU A 92 -21.51 9.76 -4.41
N GLN A 93 -20.40 9.68 -5.15
CA GLN A 93 -20.28 10.24 -6.50
C GLN A 93 -21.28 9.61 -7.48
N ALA A 94 -21.43 8.28 -7.47
CA ALA A 94 -22.37 7.60 -8.36
C ALA A 94 -23.84 7.98 -8.07
N ARG A 95 -24.21 8.11 -6.80
CA ARG A 95 -25.56 8.55 -6.41
C ARG A 95 -25.81 10.00 -6.78
N LEU A 96 -24.79 10.84 -6.64
CA LEU A 96 -24.87 12.22 -7.07
C LEU A 96 -25.01 12.30 -8.59
N ALA A 97 -24.19 11.62 -9.39
CA ALA A 97 -24.32 11.65 -10.85
C ALA A 97 -25.73 11.35 -11.41
N ASN A 98 -26.59 10.68 -10.64
CA ASN A 98 -27.97 10.36 -11.01
C ASN A 98 -29.05 11.38 -10.60
N ARG A 99 -28.77 12.42 -9.78
CA ARG A 99 -29.81 13.45 -9.50
C ARG A 99 -29.89 14.49 -10.64
N PRO A 100 -30.96 15.31 -10.69
CA PRO A 100 -31.14 16.31 -11.73
C PRO A 100 -29.99 17.33 -11.78
N SER A 101 -29.59 17.74 -12.99
CA SER A 101 -28.51 18.73 -13.23
C SER A 101 -28.72 20.11 -12.61
N THR A 102 -29.93 20.41 -12.14
CA THR A 102 -30.27 21.65 -11.42
C THR A 102 -29.66 21.70 -10.01
N ASP A 103 -29.34 20.54 -9.43
CA ASP A 103 -28.61 20.47 -8.16
C ASP A 103 -27.11 20.66 -8.43
N LYS A 104 -26.53 21.71 -7.84
CA LYS A 104 -25.07 21.90 -7.89
C LYS A 104 -24.40 20.78 -7.10
N TRP A 105 -23.64 19.95 -7.78
CA TRP A 105 -22.89 18.86 -7.17
C TRP A 105 -21.78 19.37 -6.26
N GLU A 106 -21.64 18.73 -5.09
CA GLU A 106 -20.41 18.82 -4.34
C GLU A 106 -19.26 18.18 -5.14
N SER A 107 -18.09 18.83 -5.13
CA SER A 107 -16.88 18.24 -5.71
C SER A 107 -16.47 16.99 -4.92
N GLU A 108 -15.76 16.06 -5.55
CA GLU A 108 -15.18 14.89 -4.86
C GLU A 108 -14.40 15.28 -3.60
N LYS A 109 -13.66 16.38 -3.66
CA LYS A 109 -12.89 16.92 -2.53
C LYS A 109 -13.78 17.36 -1.37
N ALA A 110 -14.89 18.04 -1.68
CA ALA A 110 -15.88 18.44 -0.67
C ALA A 110 -16.52 17.20 -0.05
N LEU A 111 -16.92 16.22 -0.86
CA LEU A 111 -17.47 14.96 -0.37
C LEU A 111 -16.48 14.22 0.54
N PHE A 112 -15.21 14.12 0.13
CA PHE A 112 -14.19 13.52 0.96
C PHE A 112 -14.05 14.26 2.30
N TYR A 113 -13.92 15.59 2.26
CA TYR A 113 -13.73 16.42 3.44
C TYR A 113 -14.90 16.30 4.41
N PHE A 114 -16.13 16.53 3.94
CA PHE A 114 -17.32 16.48 4.79
C PHE A 114 -17.56 15.08 5.33
N ARG A 115 -17.27 14.03 4.57
CA ARG A 115 -17.28 12.65 5.10
C ARG A 115 -16.36 12.52 6.31
N ALA A 116 -15.10 12.93 6.20
CA ALA A 116 -14.15 12.86 7.31
C ALA A 116 -14.62 13.68 8.53
N ARG A 117 -15.20 14.86 8.29
CA ARG A 117 -15.75 15.71 9.35
C ARG A 117 -16.98 15.10 10.04
N PHE A 118 -17.89 14.46 9.30
CA PHE A 118 -19.02 13.75 9.91
C PHE A 118 -18.57 12.55 10.76
N LEU A 119 -17.56 11.80 10.31
CA LEU A 119 -16.97 10.71 11.10
C LEU A 119 -16.29 11.24 12.36
N GLU A 120 -15.63 12.40 12.29
CA GLU A 120 -15.06 13.08 13.46
C GLU A 120 -16.13 13.50 14.46
N LEU A 121 -17.23 14.11 14.00
CA LEU A 121 -18.35 14.45 14.87
C LEU A 121 -19.01 13.20 15.48
N ALA A 122 -19.09 12.09 14.73
CA ALA A 122 -19.57 10.82 15.25
C ALA A 122 -18.71 10.33 16.41
N ALA A 123 -17.38 10.33 16.23
CA ALA A 123 -16.44 9.94 17.29
C ALA A 123 -16.47 10.91 18.48
N PHE A 124 -16.57 12.22 18.20
CA PHE A 124 -16.56 13.27 19.20
C PHE A 124 -17.76 13.17 20.14
N TYR A 125 -18.97 13.09 19.59
CA TYR A 125 -20.20 13.04 20.37
C TYR A 125 -20.64 11.62 20.77
N GLY A 126 -19.93 10.57 20.32
CA GLY A 126 -20.35 9.19 20.54
C GLY A 126 -21.67 8.90 19.83
N LEU A 127 -21.71 9.10 18.52
CA LEU A 127 -22.90 8.84 17.69
C LEU A 127 -22.69 7.59 16.83
N PRO A 128 -23.72 6.75 16.66
CA PRO A 128 -23.66 5.63 15.73
C PRO A 128 -23.49 6.09 14.28
N VAL A 129 -22.65 5.37 13.55
CA VAL A 129 -22.49 5.51 12.09
C VAL A 129 -23.17 4.33 11.38
N VAL A 130 -23.97 4.59 10.36
CA VAL A 130 -24.60 3.55 9.53
C VAL A 130 -24.10 3.66 8.10
N ASP A 131 -23.48 2.58 7.61
CA ASP A 131 -23.02 2.45 6.23
C ASP A 131 -24.20 2.20 5.29
N THR A 132 -24.47 3.17 4.43
CA THR A 132 -25.54 3.14 3.44
C THR A 132 -25.08 2.57 2.11
N GLY A 133 -23.78 2.35 1.90
CA GLY A 133 -23.21 1.92 0.62
C GLY A 133 -23.28 0.41 0.39
N LYS A 134 -23.37 -0.39 1.46
CA LYS A 134 -23.30 -1.86 1.39
C LYS A 134 -24.65 -2.58 1.44
N LYS A 135 -25.72 -1.88 1.83
CA LYS A 135 -27.07 -2.45 2.00
C LYS A 135 -28.09 -1.66 1.18
N GLY A 136 -29.17 -2.33 0.79
CA GLY A 136 -30.34 -1.66 0.23
C GLY A 136 -31.11 -0.89 1.32
N VAL A 137 -32.03 -0.01 0.89
CA VAL A 137 -32.81 0.89 1.76
C VAL A 137 -33.44 0.15 2.95
N ASN A 138 -34.12 -0.98 2.72
CA ASN A 138 -34.78 -1.74 3.78
C ASN A 138 -33.79 -2.29 4.83
N GLY A 139 -32.62 -2.75 4.38
CA GLY A 139 -31.58 -3.24 5.30
C GLY A 139 -31.02 -2.10 6.16
N THR A 140 -30.77 -0.94 5.55
CA THR A 140 -30.31 0.26 6.26
C THR A 140 -31.35 0.79 7.24
N VAL A 141 -32.63 0.81 6.86
CA VAL A 141 -33.75 1.19 7.75
C VAL A 141 -33.82 0.25 8.96
N SER A 142 -33.71 -1.06 8.74
CA SER A 142 -33.70 -2.04 9.82
C SER A 142 -32.54 -1.82 10.80
N ASP A 143 -31.33 -1.52 10.30
CA ASP A 143 -30.17 -1.24 11.16
C ASP A 143 -30.40 0.03 12.00
N ILE A 144 -30.92 1.09 11.39
CA ILE A 144 -31.23 2.36 12.06
C ILE A 144 -32.24 2.16 13.20
N ILE A 145 -33.34 1.47 12.92
CA ILE A 145 -34.39 1.20 13.93
C ILE A 145 -33.83 0.33 15.06
N ALA A 146 -33.07 -0.73 14.72
CA ALA A 146 -32.47 -1.61 15.72
C ALA A 146 -31.54 -0.85 16.67
N LEU A 147 -30.74 0.09 16.16
CA LEU A 147 -29.89 0.95 16.98
C LEU A 147 -30.71 1.94 17.83
N ALA A 148 -31.70 2.60 17.25
CA ALA A 148 -32.52 3.59 17.97
C ALA A 148 -33.30 2.99 19.15
N ARG A 149 -33.79 1.76 18.97
CA ARG A 149 -34.52 0.99 20.00
C ARG A 149 -33.62 0.37 21.06
N ASN A 150 -32.29 0.40 20.91
CA ASN A 150 -31.36 -0.21 21.85
C ASN A 150 -30.65 0.84 22.73
N PRO A 151 -31.27 1.29 23.84
CA PRO A 151 -30.67 2.31 24.72
C PRO A 151 -29.36 1.85 25.37
N LYS A 152 -29.18 0.53 25.59
CA LYS A 152 -27.94 -0.02 26.14
C LYS A 152 -26.78 0.14 25.16
N ALA A 153 -27.01 -0.16 23.88
CA ALA A 153 -25.99 0.08 22.86
C ALA A 153 -25.68 1.57 22.73
N LEU A 154 -26.70 2.45 22.71
CA LEU A 154 -26.49 3.91 22.65
C LEU A 154 -25.70 4.44 23.85
N ALA A 155 -25.89 3.89 25.06
CA ALA A 155 -25.09 4.23 26.22
C ALA A 155 -23.59 3.89 26.03
N VAL A 156 -23.28 2.77 25.36
CA VAL A 156 -21.88 2.42 25.03
C VAL A 156 -21.26 3.46 24.10
N PHE A 157 -22.00 3.97 23.12
CA PHE A 157 -21.50 5.06 22.27
C PHE A 157 -21.20 6.32 23.09
N SER A 158 -22.10 6.72 24.00
CA SER A 158 -21.89 7.87 24.89
C SER A 158 -20.69 7.67 25.82
N MET A 159 -20.49 6.46 26.35
CA MET A 159 -19.32 6.13 27.19
C MET A 159 -18.00 6.26 26.43
N LEU A 160 -18.01 6.09 25.11
CA LEU A 160 -16.83 6.19 24.24
C LEU A 160 -16.73 7.54 23.51
N ALA A 161 -17.62 8.49 23.80
CA ALA A 161 -17.62 9.81 23.18
C ALA A 161 -16.32 10.56 23.53
N LEU A 162 -15.52 10.88 22.51
CA LEU A 162 -14.21 11.51 22.72
C LEU A 162 -14.31 12.87 23.45
N ARG A 163 -15.46 13.55 23.38
CA ARG A 163 -15.73 14.78 24.12
C ARG A 163 -15.60 14.62 25.64
N THR A 164 -16.06 13.51 26.18
CA THR A 164 -16.10 13.25 27.63
C THR A 164 -15.08 12.21 28.07
N LEU A 165 -14.52 11.44 27.13
CA LEU A 165 -13.60 10.36 27.41
C LEU A 165 -12.24 10.89 27.89
N THR A 166 -11.80 10.43 29.05
CA THR A 166 -10.51 10.78 29.67
C THR A 166 -9.59 9.55 29.80
N PRO A 167 -8.29 9.73 30.06
CA PRO A 167 -7.38 8.61 30.33
C PRO A 167 -7.81 7.76 31.54
N ASN A 168 -8.46 8.38 32.55
CA ASN A 168 -8.99 7.66 33.70
C ASN A 168 -10.16 6.75 33.32
N ASP A 169 -11.00 7.17 32.38
CA ASP A 169 -12.07 6.32 31.84
C ASP A 169 -11.48 5.12 31.10
N ILE A 170 -10.40 5.31 30.34
CA ILE A 170 -9.70 4.21 29.66
C ILE A 170 -9.15 3.21 30.67
N ALA A 171 -8.47 3.69 31.70
CA ALA A 171 -7.97 2.84 32.77
C ALA A 171 -9.11 2.09 33.50
N SER A 172 -10.24 2.78 33.73
CA SER A 172 -11.44 2.22 34.37
C SER A 172 -12.19 1.21 33.50
N LEU A 173 -12.11 1.30 32.17
CA LEU A 173 -12.71 0.35 31.23
C LEU A 173 -11.77 -0.83 30.89
N ALA A 174 -10.46 -0.61 30.93
CA ALA A 174 -9.46 -1.65 30.72
C ALA A 174 -9.28 -2.53 31.96
N ARG A 175 -9.36 -1.93 33.17
CA ARG A 175 -9.23 -2.58 34.49
C ARG A 175 -8.14 -3.66 34.57
N PRO A 176 -6.90 -3.38 34.15
CA PRO A 176 -5.85 -4.42 34.12
C PRO A 176 -5.63 -5.03 35.51
N ARG A 177 -5.81 -4.26 36.59
CA ARG A 177 -5.58 -4.67 37.98
C ARG A 177 -6.82 -5.23 38.71
N ALA A 178 -7.94 -5.44 38.02
CA ALA A 178 -9.15 -5.96 38.67
C ALA A 178 -8.94 -7.39 39.19
N VAL A 179 -9.46 -7.66 40.39
CA VAL A 179 -9.49 -9.02 40.94
C VAL A 179 -10.66 -9.76 40.32
N ILE A 180 -10.38 -10.84 39.60
CA ILE A 180 -11.39 -11.72 39.01
C ILE A 180 -11.70 -12.86 39.99
N PRO A 181 -12.96 -13.04 40.43
CA PRO A 181 -13.33 -14.10 41.35
C PRO A 181 -12.96 -15.50 40.83
N GLY A 182 -12.41 -16.34 41.70
CA GLY A 182 -12.03 -17.72 41.37
C GLY A 182 -10.64 -17.90 40.77
N VAL A 183 -9.86 -16.83 40.60
CA VAL A 183 -8.48 -16.89 40.10
C VAL A 183 -7.51 -16.93 41.27
N ASP A 184 -6.69 -17.98 41.37
CA ASP A 184 -5.53 -18.01 42.26
C ASP A 184 -4.35 -17.27 41.59
N TYR A 185 -4.31 -15.96 41.81
CA TYR A 185 -3.32 -15.08 41.20
C TYR A 185 -1.87 -15.41 41.58
N ALA A 186 -1.63 -15.87 42.80
CA ALA A 186 -0.28 -16.17 43.27
C ALA A 186 0.25 -17.43 42.60
N GLN A 187 -0.55 -18.50 42.61
CA GLN A 187 -0.20 -19.73 41.90
C GLN A 187 -0.03 -19.48 40.41
N ARG A 188 -1.00 -18.78 39.79
CA ARG A 188 -0.99 -18.55 38.35
C ARG A 188 0.20 -17.69 37.91
N LEU A 189 0.59 -16.69 38.70
CA LEU A 189 1.78 -15.88 38.40
C LEU A 189 3.05 -16.75 38.36
N GLU A 190 3.23 -17.67 39.31
CA GLU A 190 4.41 -18.55 39.33
C GLU A 190 4.47 -19.47 38.11
N GLU A 191 3.31 -19.97 37.64
CA GLU A 191 3.23 -20.74 36.40
C GLU A 191 3.64 -19.90 35.18
N ILE A 192 3.18 -18.65 35.08
CA ILE A 192 3.54 -17.76 33.97
C ILE A 192 5.02 -17.40 34.04
N ILE A 193 5.58 -17.12 35.23
CA ILE A 193 7.01 -16.85 35.41
C ILE A 193 7.85 -18.06 34.93
N ALA A 194 7.45 -19.28 35.25
CA ALA A 194 8.15 -20.48 34.80
C ALA A 194 8.16 -20.65 33.28
N ILE A 195 7.14 -20.14 32.58
CA ILE A 195 7.03 -20.18 31.11
C ILE A 195 7.81 -19.03 30.47
N GLU A 196 7.60 -17.80 30.95
CA GLU A 196 8.03 -16.57 30.27
C GLU A 196 9.44 -16.11 30.68
N CYS A 197 9.90 -16.40 31.90
CA CYS A 197 11.23 -15.98 32.39
C CYS A 197 12.34 -17.02 32.08
N GLY A 198 12.32 -17.58 30.86
CA GLY A 198 13.34 -18.51 30.38
C GLY A 198 14.65 -17.84 29.93
N GLU A 199 15.57 -18.60 29.33
CA GLU A 199 16.90 -18.10 28.94
C GLU A 199 16.86 -16.91 27.97
N THR A 200 15.83 -16.83 27.14
CA THR A 200 15.64 -15.75 26.15
C THR A 200 14.90 -14.55 26.70
N SER A 201 14.45 -14.59 27.97
CA SER A 201 13.72 -13.48 28.59
C SER A 201 14.65 -12.36 29.05
N ILE A 202 14.20 -11.12 28.87
CA ILE A 202 14.88 -9.95 29.42
C ILE A 202 14.72 -9.84 30.95
N PHE A 203 13.73 -10.55 31.52
CA PHE A 203 13.43 -10.56 32.96
C PHE A 203 13.82 -11.90 33.59
N THR A 204 14.37 -11.85 34.80
CA THR A 204 14.52 -13.05 35.63
C THR A 204 13.26 -13.29 36.46
N PRO A 205 13.03 -14.52 36.96
CA PRO A 205 11.99 -14.77 37.94
C PRO A 205 12.05 -13.83 39.15
N GLU A 206 13.27 -13.53 39.63
CA GLU A 206 13.51 -12.65 40.77
C GLU A 206 13.13 -11.20 40.47
N ASP A 207 13.39 -10.71 39.24
CA ASP A 207 12.97 -9.36 38.83
C ASP A 207 11.46 -9.18 38.98
N VAL A 208 10.68 -10.15 38.47
CA VAL A 208 9.21 -10.11 38.47
C VAL A 208 8.69 -10.25 39.90
N ARG A 209 9.16 -11.22 40.68
CA ARG A 209 8.74 -11.42 42.07
C ARG A 209 9.05 -10.21 42.94
N ALA A 210 10.25 -9.66 42.82
CA ALA A 210 10.66 -8.49 43.59
C ALA A 210 9.81 -7.26 43.24
N GLN A 211 9.44 -7.08 41.96
CA GLN A 211 8.57 -5.98 41.58
C GLN A 211 7.11 -6.19 42.03
N CYS A 212 6.57 -7.41 41.91
CA CYS A 212 5.24 -7.75 42.44
C CYS A 212 5.14 -7.56 43.96
N LEU A 213 6.23 -7.77 44.71
CA LEU A 213 6.27 -7.47 46.14
C LEU A 213 6.19 -5.96 46.41
N ARG A 214 6.80 -5.13 45.56
CA ARG A 214 6.75 -3.65 45.66
C ARG A 214 5.42 -3.07 45.19
N ASP A 215 4.82 -3.66 44.17
CA ASP A 215 3.52 -3.28 43.59
C ASP A 215 2.59 -4.50 43.56
N PRO A 216 1.86 -4.79 44.64
CA PRO A 216 0.98 -5.96 44.71
C PRO A 216 -0.10 -5.99 43.61
N GLY A 217 -0.50 -4.83 43.08
CA GLY A 217 -1.45 -4.74 41.97
C GLY A 217 -0.88 -5.25 40.64
N LEU A 218 0.44 -5.33 40.51
CA LEU A 218 1.11 -5.85 39.31
C LEU A 218 0.81 -7.33 39.09
N VAL A 219 0.69 -8.12 40.16
CA VAL A 219 0.33 -9.55 40.08
C VAL A 219 -0.97 -9.73 39.29
N HIS A 220 -2.01 -8.95 39.64
CA HIS A 220 -3.29 -9.02 38.95
C HIS A 220 -3.16 -8.57 37.49
N ALA A 221 -2.40 -7.50 37.22
CA ALA A 221 -2.20 -7.00 35.87
C ALA A 221 -1.49 -8.01 34.96
N LEU A 222 -0.42 -8.65 35.43
CA LEU A 222 0.33 -9.64 34.67
C LEU A 222 -0.55 -10.85 34.33
N VAL A 223 -1.22 -11.43 35.33
CA VAL A 223 -2.10 -12.60 35.13
C VAL A 223 -3.28 -12.24 34.23
N ASN A 224 -3.97 -11.13 34.48
CA ASN A 224 -5.12 -10.72 33.67
C ASN A 224 -4.73 -10.42 32.22
N HIS A 225 -3.57 -9.81 31.99
CA HIS A 225 -3.08 -9.54 30.64
C HIS A 225 -2.72 -10.83 29.91
N TYR A 226 -1.96 -11.72 30.57
CA TYR A 226 -1.49 -12.97 29.98
C TYR A 226 -2.64 -13.93 29.63
N ASP A 227 -3.57 -14.13 30.55
CA ASP A 227 -4.72 -15.03 30.37
C ASP A 227 -5.94 -14.31 29.74
N ASN A 228 -5.82 -13.02 29.40
CA ASN A 228 -6.90 -12.18 28.87
C ASN A 228 -8.17 -12.18 29.77
N LEU A 229 -7.99 -12.25 31.08
CA LEU A 229 -9.08 -12.32 32.05
C LEU A 229 -9.83 -10.97 32.16
N HIS A 230 -11.13 -11.07 32.39
CA HIS A 230 -12.01 -9.91 32.60
C HIS A 230 -13.33 -10.36 33.24
N ASP A 231 -14.05 -9.40 33.82
CA ASP A 231 -15.41 -9.62 34.30
C ASP A 231 -16.35 -9.75 33.10
N ALA A 232 -16.92 -10.94 32.88
CA ALA A 232 -17.81 -11.23 31.77
C ALA A 232 -19.14 -10.45 31.82
N ASN A 233 -19.46 -9.81 32.95
CA ASN A 233 -20.70 -9.06 33.14
C ASN A 233 -20.61 -7.60 32.71
N VAL A 234 -19.43 -7.11 32.32
CA VAL A 234 -19.28 -5.70 31.90
C VAL A 234 -19.91 -5.49 30.52
N PRO A 235 -20.73 -4.43 30.34
CA PRO A 235 -21.38 -4.15 29.05
C PRO A 235 -20.39 -3.66 27.98
N LEU A 236 -19.21 -3.17 28.41
CA LEU A 236 -18.15 -2.63 27.58
C LEU A 236 -16.81 -2.93 28.25
N ARG A 237 -15.85 -3.41 27.45
CA ARG A 237 -14.45 -3.59 27.82
C ARG A 237 -13.53 -2.94 26.80
N LEU A 238 -12.44 -2.34 27.26
CA LEU A 238 -11.32 -1.93 26.42
C LEU A 238 -10.18 -2.93 26.59
N ARG A 239 -10.00 -3.84 25.63
CA ARG A 239 -8.89 -4.79 25.67
C ARG A 239 -7.66 -4.20 25.02
N LEU A 240 -6.56 -4.08 25.76
CA LEU A 240 -5.27 -3.69 25.21
C LEU A 240 -4.82 -4.75 24.17
N VAL A 241 -4.61 -4.33 22.93
CA VAL A 241 -4.18 -5.19 21.81
C VAL A 241 -2.67 -5.13 21.65
N VAL A 242 -2.13 -3.91 21.68
CA VAL A 242 -0.71 -3.65 21.55
C VAL A 242 -0.38 -2.37 22.28
N GLU A 243 0.79 -2.36 22.89
CA GLU A 243 1.41 -1.17 23.45
C GLU A 243 2.76 -0.97 22.78
N GLY A 244 3.12 0.30 22.57
CA GLY A 244 4.43 0.69 22.12
C GLY A 244 4.95 1.85 22.96
N GLU A 245 6.11 2.38 22.58
CA GLU A 245 6.77 3.43 23.35
C GLU A 245 5.89 4.66 23.58
N SER A 246 5.14 5.07 22.55
CA SER A 246 4.41 6.35 22.54
C SER A 246 2.89 6.21 22.53
N LYS A 247 2.34 4.99 22.45
CA LYS A 247 0.90 4.74 22.29
C LYS A 247 0.45 3.39 22.87
N GLN A 248 -0.80 3.35 23.33
CA GLN A 248 -1.55 2.13 23.64
C GLN A 248 -2.72 2.00 22.66
N ILE A 249 -3.00 0.79 22.18
CA ILE A 249 -4.12 0.51 21.26
C ILE A 249 -5.07 -0.48 21.91
N TYR A 250 -6.33 -0.06 22.06
CA TYR A 250 -7.39 -0.84 22.65
C TYR A 250 -8.43 -1.26 21.61
N LYS A 251 -8.84 -2.53 21.65
CA LYS A 251 -10.05 -3.00 20.98
C LYS A 251 -11.25 -2.73 21.87
N VAL A 252 -12.31 -2.22 21.27
CA VAL A 252 -13.60 -2.03 21.92
C VAL A 252 -14.38 -3.34 21.84
N GLU A 253 -14.67 -3.94 22.98
CA GLU A 253 -15.38 -5.22 23.06
C GLU A 253 -16.70 -5.03 23.82
N THR A 254 -17.81 -5.35 23.16
CA THR A 254 -19.15 -5.31 23.75
C THR A 254 -20.05 -6.37 23.10
N PRO A 255 -20.87 -7.10 23.87
CA PRO A 255 -21.85 -8.03 23.31
C PRO A 255 -23.09 -7.31 22.76
N LEU A 256 -23.24 -6.00 23.01
CA LEU A 256 -24.47 -5.26 22.73
C LEU A 256 -24.61 -4.84 21.26
N THR A 257 -23.51 -4.77 20.51
CA THR A 257 -23.49 -4.37 19.10
C THR A 257 -22.19 -4.76 18.42
N ARG A 258 -22.25 -5.05 17.11
CA ARG A 258 -21.09 -5.30 16.24
C ARG A 258 -20.50 -4.04 15.61
N HIS A 259 -21.05 -2.86 15.94
CA HIS A 259 -20.61 -1.60 15.36
C HIS A 259 -19.10 -1.31 15.58
N PHE A 260 -18.54 -1.85 16.66
CA PHE A 260 -17.16 -1.60 17.07
C PHE A 260 -16.15 -2.64 16.57
N ASP A 261 -16.57 -3.66 15.80
CA ASP A 261 -15.71 -4.78 15.40
C ASP A 261 -14.45 -4.34 14.64
N ASN A 262 -14.54 -3.24 13.87
CA ASN A 262 -13.44 -2.63 13.13
C ASN A 262 -12.96 -1.31 13.73
N ARG A 263 -13.25 -1.07 15.01
CA ARG A 263 -12.92 0.16 15.72
C ARG A 263 -11.90 -0.10 16.82
N ILE A 264 -10.96 0.81 16.93
CA ILE A 264 -9.94 0.82 17.98
C ILE A 264 -9.89 2.20 18.60
N LEU A 265 -9.48 2.23 19.86
CA LEU A 265 -9.14 3.44 20.56
C LEU A 265 -7.62 3.47 20.76
N VAL A 266 -6.98 4.55 20.32
CA VAL A 266 -5.54 4.77 20.56
C VAL A 266 -5.38 5.83 21.63
N PHE A 267 -4.53 5.57 22.61
CA PHE A 267 -4.12 6.53 23.63
C PHE A 267 -2.66 6.91 23.44
N LEU A 268 -2.38 8.20 23.24
CA LEU A 268 -1.03 8.74 23.15
C LEU A 268 -0.42 8.90 24.55
N LYS A 269 0.59 8.09 24.86
CA LYS A 269 1.31 8.16 26.14
C LYS A 269 2.03 9.51 26.28
N PRO A 270 2.24 10.05 27.49
CA PRO A 270 3.05 11.25 27.68
C PRO A 270 4.57 10.98 27.54
N THR A 271 4.98 10.12 26.62
CA THR A 271 6.36 9.62 26.52
C THR A 271 7.06 10.10 25.25
N ILE A 272 8.38 10.24 25.34
CA ILE A 272 9.25 10.53 24.21
C ILE A 272 10.47 9.61 24.23
N TYR A 273 10.91 9.15 23.07
CA TYR A 273 12.06 8.26 22.92
C TYR A 273 12.97 8.72 21.78
N SER A 274 14.28 8.69 21.98
CA SER A 274 15.29 8.95 20.96
C SER A 274 16.25 7.77 20.82
N HIS A 275 16.22 7.13 19.65
CA HIS A 275 17.16 6.06 19.34
C HIS A 275 18.60 6.56 19.23
N SER A 276 18.86 7.72 18.62
CA SER A 276 20.23 8.21 18.45
C SER A 276 20.89 8.59 19.78
N LYS A 277 20.11 9.04 20.76
CA LYS A 277 20.59 9.38 22.09
C LYS A 277 20.48 8.24 23.08
N GLN A 278 19.79 7.16 22.70
CA GLN A 278 19.38 6.10 23.62
C GLN A 278 18.78 6.70 24.89
N ALA A 279 17.87 7.65 24.74
CA ALA A 279 17.27 8.41 25.83
C ALA A 279 15.75 8.38 25.72
N THR A 280 15.09 8.36 26.87
CA THR A 280 13.63 8.31 26.98
C THR A 280 13.20 9.20 28.13
N ALA A 281 11.94 9.64 28.12
CA ALA A 281 11.34 10.36 29.24
C ALA A 281 9.82 10.29 29.20
N GLU A 282 9.21 10.58 30.35
CA GLU A 282 7.78 10.86 30.48
C GLU A 282 7.57 12.36 30.74
N ILE A 283 6.99 13.07 29.77
CA ILE A 283 6.74 14.50 29.81
C ILE A 283 5.23 14.73 29.94
N ALA A 284 4.80 15.20 31.11
CA ALA A 284 3.40 15.48 31.38
C ALA A 284 2.79 16.42 30.33
N GLY A 285 1.59 16.09 29.84
CA GLY A 285 0.87 16.87 28.82
C GLY A 285 1.35 16.67 27.38
N LEU A 286 2.47 15.98 27.13
CA LEU A 286 3.00 15.78 25.77
C LEU A 286 1.99 15.05 24.85
N GLY A 287 1.28 14.05 25.36
CA GLY A 287 0.25 13.32 24.60
C GLY A 287 -0.87 14.24 24.07
N ALA A 288 -1.29 15.22 24.88
CA ALA A 288 -2.29 16.22 24.51
C ALA A 288 -1.79 17.14 23.39
N ILE A 289 -0.55 17.63 23.51
CA ILE A 289 0.09 18.49 22.49
C ILE A 289 0.25 17.75 21.17
N ARG A 290 0.64 16.46 21.22
CA ARG A 290 0.73 15.59 20.03
C ARG A 290 -0.63 15.37 19.37
N ALA A 291 -1.70 15.17 20.14
CA ALA A 291 -3.04 15.05 19.58
C ALA A 291 -3.52 16.37 18.94
N ALA A 292 -3.23 17.52 19.57
CA ALA A 292 -3.52 18.81 18.99
C ALA A 292 -2.80 19.01 17.65
N GLY A 293 -1.50 18.68 17.57
CA GLY A 293 -0.73 18.70 16.32
C GLY A 293 -1.31 17.74 15.29
N SER A 294 -1.60 16.49 15.69
CA SER A 294 -2.17 15.47 14.80
C SER A 294 -3.50 15.92 14.19
N ARG A 295 -4.36 16.56 14.97
CA ARG A 295 -5.63 17.11 14.49
C ARG A 295 -5.44 18.21 13.44
N LEU A 296 -4.44 19.08 13.61
CA LEU A 296 -4.11 20.14 12.65
C LEU A 296 -3.56 19.57 11.34
N PHE A 297 -2.67 18.58 11.41
CA PHE A 297 -2.17 17.90 10.21
C PHE A 297 -3.28 17.11 9.51
N LEU A 298 -4.12 16.39 10.25
CA LEU A 298 -5.27 15.68 9.67
C LEU A 298 -6.22 16.62 8.94
N GLU A 299 -6.46 17.82 9.46
CA GLU A 299 -7.24 18.82 8.73
C GLU A 299 -6.60 19.16 7.38
N MET A 300 -5.28 19.36 7.33
CA MET A 300 -4.57 19.60 6.05
C MET A 300 -4.73 18.40 5.10
N LEU A 301 -4.58 17.18 5.61
CA LEU A 301 -4.71 15.95 4.84
C LEU A 301 -6.14 15.78 4.32
N HIS A 302 -7.16 16.00 5.14
CA HIS A 302 -8.57 15.92 4.74
C HIS A 302 -8.90 16.95 3.66
N ARG A 303 -8.39 18.17 3.78
CA ARG A 303 -8.51 19.20 2.74
C ARG A 303 -7.80 18.82 1.45
N ALA A 304 -6.71 18.04 1.50
CA ALA A 304 -6.06 17.48 0.32
C ALA A 304 -6.71 16.18 -0.19
N GLY A 305 -7.71 15.68 0.53
CA GLY A 305 -8.41 14.42 0.36
C GLY A 305 -7.53 13.18 0.51
N ILE A 306 -6.58 13.24 1.42
CA ILE A 306 -5.70 12.13 1.78
C ILE A 306 -6.40 11.29 2.86
N SER A 307 -6.58 10.00 2.59
CA SER A 307 -7.23 9.05 3.51
C SER A 307 -6.37 8.77 4.73
N HIS A 308 -7.00 8.82 5.90
CA HIS A 308 -6.42 8.45 7.18
C HIS A 308 -7.35 7.49 7.94
N THR A 309 -6.79 6.64 8.80
CA THR A 309 -7.60 5.75 9.66
C THR A 309 -8.17 6.41 10.91
N TYR A 310 -7.73 7.63 11.23
CA TYR A 310 -8.18 8.36 12.40
C TYR A 310 -9.46 9.09 12.03
N ASP A 311 -10.52 8.74 12.74
CA ASP A 311 -11.83 9.36 12.54
C ASP A 311 -12.00 10.54 13.49
N GLY A 312 -11.46 10.50 14.72
CA GLY A 312 -11.51 11.63 15.67
C GLY A 312 -10.43 11.61 16.73
N LEU A 313 -10.12 12.77 17.33
CA LEU A 313 -9.12 12.94 18.39
C LEU A 313 -9.61 13.96 19.42
N ASN A 314 -9.26 13.78 20.71
CA ASN A 314 -9.54 14.76 21.76
C ASN A 314 -8.29 15.40 22.37
N VAL A 315 -8.54 16.35 23.28
CA VAL A 315 -7.51 17.11 24.00
C VAL A 315 -6.68 16.28 24.97
N HIS A 316 -7.08 15.05 25.28
CA HIS A 316 -6.38 14.16 26.22
C HIS A 316 -5.45 13.16 25.54
N GLY A 317 -5.27 13.24 24.22
CA GLY A 317 -4.45 12.26 23.50
C GLY A 317 -5.19 10.98 23.12
N LEU A 318 -6.54 10.97 23.17
CA LEU A 318 -7.35 9.83 22.75
C LEU A 318 -7.78 9.98 21.30
N ILE A 319 -7.70 8.89 20.55
CA ILE A 319 -7.94 8.84 19.12
C ILE A 319 -8.91 7.70 18.84
N TRP A 320 -10.02 8.02 18.18
CA TRP A 320 -10.92 7.04 17.60
C TRP A 320 -10.46 6.69 16.19
N ALA A 321 -10.17 5.42 15.94
CA ALA A 321 -9.62 4.99 14.65
C ALA A 321 -10.29 3.71 14.12
N ARG A 322 -10.20 3.56 12.80
CA ARG A 322 -10.53 2.31 12.09
C ARG A 322 -9.34 1.37 12.15
N SER A 323 -9.59 0.10 12.42
CA SER A 323 -8.56 -0.92 12.22
C SER A 323 -8.30 -1.10 10.72
N THR A 324 -7.04 -1.39 10.39
CA THR A 324 -6.60 -1.68 9.03
C THR A 324 -5.51 -2.75 9.09
N GLU A 325 -5.27 -3.42 7.98
CA GLU A 325 -4.03 -4.17 7.80
C GLU A 325 -2.85 -3.19 7.78
N ILE A 326 -1.74 -3.60 8.40
CA ILE A 326 -0.53 -2.80 8.53
C ILE A 326 0.66 -3.54 7.93
N THR A 327 1.68 -2.78 7.56
CA THR A 327 2.97 -3.30 7.09
C THR A 327 4.07 -2.93 8.08
N GLN A 328 5.24 -3.60 8.00
CA GLN A 328 6.44 -3.19 8.75
C GLN A 328 7.24 -2.12 8.01
N ILE A 329 6.62 -1.42 7.06
CA ILE A 329 7.30 -0.46 6.20
C ILE A 329 6.94 0.95 6.65
N GLU A 330 7.97 1.69 7.04
CA GLU A 330 7.91 3.13 7.18
C GLU A 330 8.25 3.78 5.85
N THR A 331 7.38 4.68 5.40
CA THR A 331 7.58 5.42 4.16
C THR A 331 8.05 6.83 4.50
N VAL A 332 9.27 7.17 4.10
CA VAL A 332 9.98 8.40 4.48
C VAL A 332 10.08 9.32 3.27
N TYR A 333 9.61 10.56 3.38
CA TYR A 333 9.89 11.60 2.39
C TYR A 333 11.10 12.43 2.81
N LYS A 334 11.94 12.78 1.83
CA LYS A 334 13.21 13.47 2.03
C LYS A 334 13.33 14.66 1.08
N GLY A 335 13.20 15.89 1.59
CA GLY A 335 13.49 17.12 0.85
C GLY A 335 14.94 17.60 0.99
N LEU A 336 15.58 17.23 2.11
CA LEU A 336 16.94 17.62 2.48
C LEU A 336 17.82 16.40 2.80
N CYS A 337 19.10 16.44 2.43
CA CYS A 337 20.10 15.46 2.85
C CYS A 337 20.47 15.66 4.33
N ALA A 338 19.61 15.20 5.23
CA ALA A 338 19.76 15.32 6.67
C ALA A 338 19.40 14.01 7.41
N GLY A 339 19.75 13.96 8.70
CA GLY A 339 19.53 12.78 9.52
C GLY A 339 20.21 11.54 8.94
N THR A 340 19.46 10.44 8.84
CA THR A 340 19.96 9.15 8.34
C THR A 340 20.71 9.26 7.02
N ASP A 341 20.22 10.04 6.05
CA ASP A 341 20.88 10.15 4.73
C ASP A 341 22.30 10.70 4.85
N ARG A 342 22.47 11.76 5.66
CA ARG A 342 23.78 12.37 5.91
C ARG A 342 24.76 11.38 6.56
N HIS A 343 24.26 10.47 7.39
CA HIS A 343 25.08 9.50 8.11
C HIS A 343 25.33 8.22 7.31
N SER A 344 24.39 7.82 6.46
CA SER A 344 24.47 6.60 5.65
C SER A 344 25.26 6.78 4.36
N PHE A 345 25.30 8.00 3.80
CA PHE A 345 25.92 8.28 2.51
C PHE A 345 27.08 9.27 2.64
N PHE A 346 28.31 8.73 2.75
CA PHE A 346 29.52 9.53 2.89
C PHE A 346 29.70 10.51 1.72
N GLY A 347 29.94 11.78 2.04
CA GLY A 347 30.20 12.85 1.06
C GLY A 347 28.97 13.34 0.29
N MET A 348 27.81 12.69 0.42
CA MET A 348 26.62 13.00 -0.38
C MET A 348 26.10 14.43 -0.15
N VAL A 349 26.12 14.91 1.10
CA VAL A 349 25.66 16.26 1.46
C VAL A 349 26.47 17.36 0.76
N THR A 350 27.75 17.09 0.47
CA THR A 350 28.69 18.02 -0.18
C THR A 350 28.83 17.78 -1.69
N ASP A 351 28.17 16.76 -2.27
CA ASP A 351 28.29 16.47 -3.70
C ASP A 351 27.38 17.39 -4.53
N PRO A 352 27.93 18.36 -5.30
CA PRO A 352 27.13 19.32 -6.07
C PRO A 352 26.34 18.69 -7.25
N LYS A 353 26.57 17.40 -7.53
CA LYS A 353 25.76 16.61 -8.49
C LYS A 353 24.48 16.09 -7.86
N VAL A 354 24.47 15.87 -6.54
CA VAL A 354 23.35 15.27 -5.80
C VAL A 354 22.58 16.31 -5.00
N THR A 355 23.28 17.20 -4.30
CA THR A 355 22.69 18.22 -3.43
C THR A 355 23.01 19.63 -3.90
N LEU A 356 22.16 20.58 -3.51
CA LEU A 356 22.43 22.01 -3.55
C LEU A 356 23.28 22.41 -2.33
N PRO A 357 23.94 23.59 -2.34
CA PRO A 357 24.67 24.09 -1.16
C PRO A 357 23.83 24.20 0.12
N THR A 358 22.50 24.32 -0.04
CA THR A 358 21.54 24.32 1.07
C THR A 358 21.34 22.94 1.69
N GLY A 359 21.85 21.86 1.08
CA GLY A 359 21.62 20.47 1.45
C GLY A 359 20.39 19.85 0.77
N GLN A 360 19.60 20.63 0.02
CA GLN A 360 18.42 20.14 -0.69
C GLN A 360 18.82 19.22 -1.84
N TYR A 361 18.02 18.19 -2.10
CA TYR A 361 18.28 17.29 -3.22
C TYR A 361 18.05 18.02 -4.56
N LYS A 362 19.06 17.98 -5.44
CA LYS A 362 19.03 18.66 -6.75
C LYS A 362 17.95 18.10 -7.67
N ARG A 363 17.58 16.83 -7.49
CA ARG A 363 16.48 16.15 -8.20
C ARG A 363 15.12 16.29 -7.49
N GLY A 364 15.03 17.15 -6.49
CA GLY A 364 13.82 17.35 -5.70
C GLY A 364 13.67 16.29 -4.61
N PRO A 365 12.59 16.36 -3.83
CA PRO A 365 12.33 15.41 -2.76
C PRO A 365 12.24 13.97 -3.28
N TYR A 366 12.54 12.97 -2.46
CA TYR A 366 12.32 11.58 -2.82
C TYR A 366 11.68 10.80 -1.68
N VAL A 367 11.18 9.60 -2.01
CA VAL A 367 10.61 8.66 -1.04
C VAL A 367 11.59 7.52 -0.83
N ARG A 368 11.82 7.17 0.43
CA ARG A 368 12.61 6.04 0.90
C ARG A 368 11.71 5.13 1.72
N PHE A 369 12.01 3.84 1.71
CA PHE A 369 11.35 2.86 2.56
C PHE A 369 12.32 2.38 3.63
N ASP A 370 11.85 2.35 4.88
CA ASP A 370 12.58 1.85 6.02
C ASP A 370 11.81 0.65 6.62
N TRP A 371 12.51 -0.45 6.88
CA TRP A 371 11.97 -1.58 7.62
C TRP A 371 11.96 -1.25 9.11
N ARG A 372 10.78 -1.32 9.72
CA ARG A 372 10.55 -1.09 11.15
C ARG A 372 11.14 -2.24 11.96
N ASN A 373 12.26 -1.98 12.61
CA ASN A 373 12.88 -2.92 13.52
C ASN A 373 12.43 -2.64 14.96
N PRO A 374 12.59 -3.61 15.87
CA PRO A 374 12.59 -3.34 17.30
C PRO A 374 13.57 -2.22 17.65
N ASN A 375 13.21 -1.37 18.62
CA ASN A 375 14.15 -0.38 19.16
C ASN A 375 15.39 -1.07 19.75
N HIS A 376 15.16 -2.18 20.45
CA HIS A 376 16.16 -3.01 21.09
C HIS A 376 15.92 -4.49 20.82
N THR A 377 16.98 -5.28 20.94
CA THR A 377 16.94 -6.73 20.86
C THR A 377 17.67 -7.34 22.05
N TYR A 378 17.08 -8.36 22.66
CA TYR A 378 17.72 -9.17 23.69
C TYR A 378 17.82 -10.60 23.18
N LYS A 379 19.05 -11.11 23.02
CA LYS A 379 19.32 -12.44 22.44
C LYS A 379 18.57 -12.70 21.11
N GLY A 380 18.44 -11.67 20.27
CA GLY A 380 17.77 -11.74 18.96
C GLY A 380 16.25 -11.58 18.99
N ILE A 381 15.63 -11.40 20.16
CA ILE A 381 14.19 -11.21 20.32
C ILE A 381 13.86 -9.76 20.65
N ASN A 382 12.69 -9.29 20.23
CA ASN A 382 12.16 -7.98 20.59
C ASN A 382 11.67 -7.98 22.05
N PRO A 383 12.30 -7.26 22.99
CA PRO A 383 11.86 -7.23 24.38
C PRO A 383 10.42 -6.69 24.53
N ALA A 384 9.99 -5.77 23.66
CA ALA A 384 8.67 -5.16 23.75
C ALA A 384 7.51 -6.12 23.44
N THR A 385 7.79 -7.30 22.86
CA THR A 385 6.77 -8.34 22.66
C THR A 385 6.61 -9.26 23.88
N HIS A 386 7.45 -9.12 24.90
CA HIS A 386 7.33 -9.90 26.13
C HIS A 386 6.08 -9.46 26.91
N PRO A 387 5.23 -10.39 27.40
CA PRO A 387 3.95 -10.04 28.04
C PRO A 387 4.10 -9.17 29.30
N PHE A 388 5.29 -9.20 29.92
CA PHE A 388 5.58 -8.39 31.11
C PHE A 388 6.13 -7.00 30.79
N TYR A 389 6.59 -6.72 29.57
CA TYR A 389 7.43 -5.56 29.27
C TYR A 389 6.81 -4.23 29.73
N HIS A 390 5.63 -3.89 29.21
CA HIS A 390 5.00 -2.61 29.50
C HIS A 390 4.39 -2.53 30.90
N LEU A 391 3.96 -3.67 31.48
CA LEU A 391 3.46 -3.71 32.85
C LEU A 391 4.58 -3.52 33.87
N MET A 392 5.76 -4.10 33.60
CA MET A 392 6.98 -3.87 34.36
C MET A 392 7.46 -2.43 34.18
N GLU A 393 7.48 -1.89 32.95
CA GLU A 393 7.80 -0.47 32.68
C GLU A 393 6.92 0.47 33.52
N ALA A 394 5.60 0.28 33.47
CA ALA A 394 4.66 1.11 34.21
C ALA A 394 4.80 1.00 35.74
N SER A 395 5.18 -0.17 36.26
CA SER A 395 5.34 -0.40 37.70
C SER A 395 6.70 0.11 38.23
N VAL A 396 7.76 -0.03 37.45
CA VAL A 396 9.13 0.41 37.80
C VAL A 396 9.30 1.91 37.59
N GLY A 397 8.61 2.49 36.61
CA GLY A 397 8.83 3.85 36.11
C GLY A 397 9.76 3.84 34.90
N LYS A 398 9.46 4.70 33.92
CA LYS A 398 10.05 4.63 32.57
C LYS A 398 11.57 4.74 32.56
N ASP A 399 12.13 5.75 33.24
CA ASP A 399 13.58 6.00 33.23
C ASP A 399 14.36 4.86 33.92
N VAL A 400 13.90 4.46 35.11
CA VAL A 400 14.50 3.35 35.88
C VAL A 400 14.39 2.03 35.12
N PHE A 401 13.27 1.79 34.44
CA PHE A 401 13.08 0.62 33.60
C PHE A 401 14.07 0.62 32.43
N TYR A 402 14.15 1.76 31.74
CA TYR A 402 15.01 1.93 30.58
C TYR A 402 16.47 1.69 30.92
N ASP A 403 16.97 2.28 32.01
CA ASP A 403 18.36 2.14 32.43
C ASP A 403 18.71 0.70 32.87
N ASN A 404 17.91 0.14 33.78
CA ASN A 404 18.24 -1.11 34.47
C ASN A 404 17.86 -2.38 33.69
N TYR A 405 16.80 -2.32 32.89
CA TYR A 405 16.28 -3.48 32.17
C TYR A 405 16.60 -3.41 30.68
N LEU A 406 16.46 -2.25 30.05
CA LEU A 406 16.61 -2.15 28.61
C LEU A 406 18.06 -1.91 28.18
N THR A 407 18.66 -0.75 28.49
CA THR A 407 20.03 -0.45 28.06
C THR A 407 21.09 -1.28 28.78
N GLY A 408 20.82 -1.71 30.01
CA GLY A 408 21.71 -2.58 30.77
C GLY A 408 21.77 -4.02 30.24
N ARG A 409 20.78 -4.48 29.45
CA ARG A 409 20.65 -5.91 29.06
C ARG A 409 20.49 -6.13 27.56
N ALA A 410 19.79 -5.24 26.86
CA ALA A 410 19.46 -5.36 25.45
C ALA A 410 20.33 -4.45 24.56
N LYS A 411 20.40 -4.78 23.27
CA LYS A 411 21.18 -4.04 22.28
C LYS A 411 20.26 -3.20 21.39
N PRO A 412 20.55 -1.91 21.16
CA PRO A 412 19.79 -1.13 20.19
C PRO A 412 19.92 -1.70 18.78
N LEU A 413 18.85 -1.66 17.99
CA LEU A 413 18.85 -2.11 16.58
C LEU A 413 18.45 -0.99 15.62
N GLY A 414 17.26 -0.42 15.79
CA GLY A 414 16.77 0.71 15.00
C GLY A 414 16.39 0.35 13.55
N ASP A 415 15.61 1.22 12.93
CA ASP A 415 15.08 1.01 11.58
C ASP A 415 16.19 1.02 10.52
N LYS A 416 15.96 0.31 9.41
CA LYS A 416 16.94 0.19 8.32
C LYS A 416 16.29 0.48 6.98
N CYS A 417 16.98 1.23 6.12
CA CYS A 417 16.57 1.42 4.73
C CYS A 417 16.43 0.07 4.04
N VAL A 418 15.34 -0.12 3.31
CA VAL A 418 15.04 -1.33 2.53
C VAL A 418 14.81 -0.93 1.06
N PRO A 419 15.38 -1.69 0.11
CA PRO A 419 15.18 -1.42 -1.32
C PRO A 419 13.73 -1.71 -1.76
N GLU A 420 13.25 -0.97 -2.76
CA GLU A 420 11.88 -1.04 -3.27
C GLU A 420 11.48 -2.47 -3.67
N GLU A 421 12.42 -3.24 -4.23
CA GLU A 421 12.26 -4.63 -4.66
C GLU A 421 11.78 -5.55 -3.53
N LEU A 422 12.21 -5.30 -2.29
CA LEU A 422 11.77 -6.07 -1.12
C LEU A 422 10.44 -5.54 -0.55
N VAL A 423 10.08 -4.30 -0.85
CA VAL A 423 8.84 -3.66 -0.37
C VAL A 423 7.63 -4.12 -1.19
N HIS A 424 7.78 -4.35 -2.50
CA HIS A 424 6.69 -4.80 -3.39
C HIS A 424 5.96 -6.06 -2.89
N GLY A 425 6.60 -6.91 -2.09
CA GLY A 425 5.98 -8.10 -1.49
C GLY A 425 4.98 -7.81 -0.36
N VAL A 426 5.05 -6.62 0.25
CA VAL A 426 4.25 -6.25 1.44
C VAL A 426 3.45 -4.96 1.30
N GLN A 427 3.84 -4.07 0.37
CA GLN A 427 3.18 -2.78 0.16
C GLN A 427 3.25 -2.36 -1.32
N ASP A 428 2.20 -1.75 -1.85
CA ASP A 428 2.18 -1.15 -3.19
C ASP A 428 3.14 0.06 -3.22
N VAL A 429 4.35 -0.15 -3.75
CA VAL A 429 5.44 0.84 -3.77
C VAL A 429 5.04 2.08 -4.55
N GLU A 430 4.48 1.92 -5.75
CA GLU A 430 4.13 3.03 -6.62
C GLU A 430 3.03 3.90 -6.01
N ALA A 431 1.98 3.28 -5.47
CA ALA A 431 0.95 4.01 -4.74
C ALA A 431 1.55 4.70 -3.51
N SER A 432 2.43 4.04 -2.78
CA SER A 432 3.07 4.58 -1.59
C SER A 432 3.94 5.81 -1.89
N VAL A 433 4.71 5.78 -2.98
CA VAL A 433 5.50 6.93 -3.43
C VAL A 433 4.58 8.10 -3.79
N ASP A 434 3.54 7.85 -4.59
CA ASP A 434 2.58 8.87 -5.00
C ASP A 434 1.89 9.52 -3.80
N TRP A 435 1.41 8.70 -2.86
CA TRP A 435 0.67 9.15 -1.69
C TRP A 435 1.55 9.87 -0.68
N THR A 436 2.76 9.36 -0.41
CA THR A 436 3.71 10.03 0.47
C THR A 436 4.17 11.36 -0.11
N MET A 437 4.40 11.46 -1.42
CA MET A 437 4.71 12.74 -2.06
C MET A 437 3.56 13.73 -1.97
N ARG A 438 2.31 13.25 -2.08
CA ARG A 438 1.12 14.07 -1.87
C ARG A 438 1.02 14.58 -0.43
N ILE A 439 1.32 13.74 0.56
CA ILE A 439 1.39 14.14 1.98
C ILE A 439 2.45 15.22 2.17
N PHE A 440 3.67 14.98 1.69
CA PHE A 440 4.77 15.95 1.77
C PHE A 440 4.39 17.31 1.19
N PHE A 441 3.93 17.37 -0.07
CA PHE A 441 3.59 18.64 -0.70
C PHE A 441 2.41 19.35 -0.01
N THR A 442 1.45 18.59 0.52
CA THR A 442 0.34 19.15 1.30
C THR A 442 0.86 19.84 2.56
N ILE A 443 1.68 19.14 3.35
CA ILE A 443 2.25 19.69 4.58
C ILE A 443 3.15 20.88 4.27
N GLN A 444 4.05 20.75 3.29
CA GLN A 444 4.96 21.79 2.85
C GLN A 444 4.22 23.08 2.46
N TYR A 445 3.12 22.95 1.71
CA TYR A 445 2.31 24.09 1.29
C TYR A 445 1.78 24.90 2.47
N TYR A 446 1.18 24.23 3.47
CA TYR A 446 0.64 24.92 4.64
C TYR A 446 1.74 25.51 5.53
N LEU A 447 2.84 24.79 5.74
CA LEU A 447 3.98 25.30 6.50
C LEU A 447 4.59 26.54 5.83
N HIS A 448 4.71 26.55 4.50
CA HIS A 448 5.19 27.72 3.75
C HIS A 448 4.31 28.96 3.99
N GLN A 449 3.00 28.81 4.16
CA GLN A 449 2.10 29.95 4.42
C GLN A 449 2.36 30.64 5.76
N ILE A 450 3.06 29.97 6.68
CA ILE A 450 3.43 30.49 8.00
C ILE A 450 4.95 30.65 8.16
N GLY A 451 5.71 30.66 7.04
CA GLY A 451 7.15 30.87 7.04
C GLY A 451 7.99 29.66 7.47
N LEU A 452 7.37 28.48 7.63
CA LEU A 452 8.03 27.23 8.00
C LEU A 452 8.24 26.32 6.78
N GLU A 453 9.10 25.32 6.93
CA GLU A 453 9.31 24.25 5.95
C GLU A 453 9.38 22.89 6.66
N VAL A 454 8.99 21.82 5.96
CA VAL A 454 9.28 20.44 6.39
C VAL A 454 10.46 19.91 5.57
N GLN A 455 11.52 19.49 6.26
CA GLN A 455 12.76 19.03 5.60
C GLN A 455 12.68 17.54 5.23
N ASP A 456 12.09 16.75 6.11
CA ASP A 456 11.78 15.35 5.92
C ASP A 456 10.73 14.88 6.94
N GLY A 457 10.19 13.68 6.74
CA GLY A 457 9.32 13.02 7.69
C GLY A 457 8.96 11.60 7.28
N CYS A 458 8.34 10.86 8.18
CA CYS A 458 7.91 9.49 7.98
C CYS A 458 6.39 9.35 8.16
N VAL A 459 5.81 8.42 7.41
CA VAL A 459 4.42 8.01 7.48
C VAL A 459 4.31 6.50 7.37
N MET A 460 3.23 5.93 7.88
CA MET A 460 2.90 4.52 7.69
C MET A 460 1.70 4.41 6.77
N LEU A 461 1.80 3.58 5.73
CA LEU A 461 0.74 3.37 4.75
C LEU A 461 0.29 1.90 4.78
N ASP A 462 -1.00 1.68 4.55
CA ASP A 462 -1.58 0.34 4.48
C ASP A 462 -0.93 -0.45 3.31
N PRO A 463 -1.17 -1.77 3.19
CA PRO A 463 -0.62 -2.54 2.08
C PRO A 463 -0.95 -1.99 0.68
N THR A 464 -2.04 -1.22 0.56
CA THR A 464 -2.43 -0.57 -0.71
C THR A 464 -1.65 0.71 -1.02
N GLY A 465 -0.87 1.23 -0.07
CA GLY A 465 -0.12 2.49 -0.22
C GLY A 465 -1.01 3.73 -0.26
N ARG A 466 -2.31 3.64 0.07
CA ARG A 466 -3.30 4.73 -0.14
C ARG A 466 -4.00 5.20 1.13
N THR A 467 -3.89 4.45 2.22
CA THR A 467 -4.45 4.87 3.50
C THR A 467 -3.34 5.04 4.50
N MET A 468 -3.17 6.27 4.98
CA MET A 468 -2.25 6.52 6.09
C MET A 468 -2.83 5.95 7.38
N TRP A 469 -1.99 5.22 8.11
CA TRP A 469 -2.24 4.80 9.48
C TRP A 469 -1.09 5.29 10.37
N SER A 470 -1.26 5.22 11.69
CA SER A 470 -0.35 5.84 12.69
C SER A 470 -0.51 7.37 12.83
N GLU A 471 0.27 7.96 13.73
CA GLU A 471 0.22 9.38 14.06
C GLU A 471 0.91 10.24 12.98
N ILE A 472 0.49 11.51 12.84
CA ILE A 472 1.14 12.52 12.02
C ILE A 472 1.31 13.80 12.85
N ASN A 473 2.50 14.02 13.41
CA ASN A 473 2.77 15.18 14.25
C ASN A 473 4.26 15.55 14.24
N GLN A 474 4.65 16.46 15.13
CA GLN A 474 6.01 16.96 15.30
C GLN A 474 7.06 15.87 15.57
N ASP A 475 6.67 14.69 16.06
CA ASP A 475 7.58 13.57 16.27
C ASP A 475 8.01 12.89 14.95
N CYS A 476 7.16 12.99 13.93
CA CYS A 476 7.27 12.25 12.66
C CYS A 476 8.02 13.02 11.57
N MET A 477 8.47 14.24 11.82
CA MET A 477 9.04 15.11 10.78
C MET A 477 10.06 16.10 11.33
N ARG A 478 10.81 16.77 10.45
CA ARG A 478 11.72 17.88 10.77
C ARG A 478 11.15 19.19 10.25
N ILE A 479 10.86 20.13 11.15
CA ILE A 479 10.19 21.40 10.83
C ILE A 479 11.05 22.56 11.31
N LYS A 480 11.33 23.50 10.40
CA LYS A 480 12.16 24.67 10.67
C LYS A 480 11.62 25.92 9.99
N TRP A 481 12.17 27.07 10.35
CA TRP A 481 11.98 28.29 9.57
C TRP A 481 12.59 28.14 8.18
N ARG A 482 11.87 28.61 7.16
CA ARG A 482 12.29 28.57 5.75
C ARG A 482 13.47 29.50 5.46
N GLU A 483 13.45 30.71 6.02
CA GLU A 483 14.54 31.67 5.90
C GLU A 483 15.37 31.64 7.19
N VAL A 484 16.67 31.40 7.07
CA VAL A 484 17.62 31.52 8.19
C VAL A 484 17.85 33.01 8.42
N THR A 485 16.90 33.67 9.07
CA THR A 485 17.01 35.11 9.40
C THR A 485 18.03 35.38 10.50
N ASN A 486 18.46 34.35 11.25
CA ASN A 486 19.41 34.49 12.35
C ASN A 486 20.59 33.52 12.23
N ALA A 487 21.81 34.05 12.35
CA ALA A 487 23.06 33.30 12.34
C ALA A 487 23.27 32.37 13.57
N ASN A 488 22.34 32.35 14.53
CA ASN A 488 22.50 31.69 15.84
C ASN A 488 21.76 30.35 15.98
N GLY A 489 21.55 29.64 14.87
CA GLY A 489 20.96 28.29 14.88
C GLY A 489 19.50 28.27 14.45
N GLN A 490 19.13 27.27 13.64
CA GLN A 490 17.76 27.11 13.16
C GLN A 490 16.87 26.62 14.32
N ASP A 491 15.88 27.42 14.72
CA ASP A 491 14.83 26.99 15.65
C ASP A 491 14.11 25.77 15.06
N ALA A 492 14.26 24.61 15.71
CA ALA A 492 13.52 23.40 15.39
C ALA A 492 12.16 23.42 16.11
N PHE A 493 11.11 22.99 15.39
CA PHE A 493 9.75 22.84 15.93
C PHE A 493 9.34 21.39 16.09
N ASP A 494 10.31 20.49 16.03
CA ASP A 494 10.13 19.05 15.99
C ASP A 494 10.96 18.33 17.07
N LYS A 495 11.01 16.99 16.99
CA LYS A 495 11.77 16.15 17.92
C LYS A 495 13.26 16.43 17.99
N ASP A 496 13.84 17.13 17.01
CA ASP A 496 15.25 17.51 17.03
C ASP A 496 15.60 18.38 18.26
N VAL A 497 14.63 19.10 18.85
CA VAL A 497 14.78 19.78 20.16
C VAL A 497 15.18 18.78 21.25
N TRP A 498 14.44 17.68 21.36
CA TRP A 498 14.74 16.58 22.29
C TRP A 498 16.05 15.87 21.93
N ARG A 499 16.30 15.62 20.65
CA ARG A 499 17.55 14.97 20.21
C ARG A 499 18.78 15.82 20.51
N ALA A 500 18.66 17.15 20.62
CA ALA A 500 19.75 18.04 20.99
C ALA A 500 19.99 18.09 22.51
N GLY A 501 18.93 18.27 23.31
CA GLY A 501 19.05 18.51 24.75
C GLY A 501 18.78 17.33 25.69
N GLY A 502 18.19 16.23 25.21
CA GLY A 502 17.75 15.12 26.08
C GLY A 502 16.81 15.59 27.17
N SER A 503 16.91 15.04 28.39
CA SER A 503 16.04 15.39 29.53
C SER A 503 16.09 16.87 29.93
N SER A 504 17.12 17.63 29.54
CA SER A 504 17.14 19.08 29.78
C SER A 504 16.21 19.88 28.84
N ALA A 505 15.62 19.23 27.83
CA ALA A 505 14.77 19.86 26.82
C ALA A 505 13.26 19.62 27.02
N GLU A 506 12.82 19.12 28.18
CA GLU A 506 11.40 18.83 28.45
C GLU A 506 10.50 20.06 28.34
N GLU A 507 10.88 21.18 28.94
CA GLU A 507 10.12 22.43 28.81
C GLU A 507 10.19 22.98 27.38
N ALA A 508 11.40 22.97 26.79
CA ALA A 508 11.64 23.49 25.45
C ALA A 508 10.83 22.75 24.37
N ILE A 509 10.65 21.42 24.49
CA ILE A 509 9.84 20.68 23.52
C ILE A 509 8.36 21.01 23.66
N LEU A 510 7.83 21.14 24.89
CA LEU A 510 6.44 21.53 25.12
C LEU A 510 6.15 22.92 24.54
N ASP A 511 7.05 23.87 24.78
CA ASP A 511 6.93 25.25 24.29
C ASP A 511 6.97 25.31 22.76
N LYS A 512 7.98 24.69 22.13
CA LYS A 512 8.13 24.71 20.67
C LYS A 512 6.97 24.01 19.96
N TRP A 513 6.50 22.88 20.49
CA TRP A 513 5.39 22.15 19.87
C TRP A 513 4.05 22.90 20.06
N THR A 514 3.84 23.53 21.21
CA THR A 514 2.70 24.42 21.46
C THR A 514 2.72 25.65 20.54
N GLN A 515 3.90 26.24 20.35
CA GLN A 515 4.10 27.35 19.43
C GLN A 515 3.74 26.97 17.99
N LEU A 516 4.24 25.82 17.50
CA LEU A 516 3.88 25.33 16.16
C LEU A 516 2.38 25.11 16.02
N ASN A 517 1.75 24.44 16.99
CA ASN A 517 0.31 24.19 16.98
C ASN A 517 -0.48 25.51 16.91
N SER A 518 -0.03 26.53 17.65
CA SER A 518 -0.67 27.85 17.66
C SER A 518 -0.57 28.56 16.31
N LEU A 519 0.61 28.52 15.66
CA LEU A 519 0.82 29.10 14.34
C LEU A 519 -0.07 28.43 13.27
N LEU A 520 -0.08 27.10 13.25
CA LEU A 520 -0.90 26.31 12.33
C LEU A 520 -2.40 26.55 12.57
N HIS A 521 -2.81 26.57 13.83
CA HIS A 521 -4.21 26.81 14.20
C HIS A 521 -4.68 28.19 13.75
N ALA A 522 -3.92 29.24 14.03
CA ALA A 522 -4.24 30.60 13.60
C ALA A 522 -4.40 30.71 12.08
N HIS A 523 -3.49 30.09 11.31
CA HIS A 523 -3.56 30.08 9.85
C HIS A 523 -4.79 29.33 9.33
N LEU A 524 -5.01 28.10 9.80
CA LEU A 524 -6.15 27.30 9.35
C LEU A 524 -7.48 27.98 9.72
N ARG A 525 -7.57 28.64 10.88
CA ARG A 525 -8.80 29.33 11.33
C ARG A 525 -9.13 30.52 10.45
N ALA A 526 -8.13 31.31 10.07
CA ALA A 526 -8.31 32.40 9.12
C ALA A 526 -8.81 31.91 7.75
N ALA A 527 -8.36 30.74 7.30
CA ALA A 527 -8.81 30.15 6.03
C ALA A 527 -10.28 29.66 6.04
N HIS A 528 -10.90 29.45 7.21
CA HIS A 528 -12.30 29.05 7.32
C HIS A 528 -13.29 30.22 7.25
N SER A 529 -12.90 31.42 7.69
CA SER A 529 -13.79 32.58 7.73
C SER A 529 -14.00 33.21 6.36
N THR A 530 -13.03 33.07 5.45
CA THR A 530 -13.17 33.50 4.07
C THR A 530 -13.89 32.41 3.28
N SER A 531 -15.19 32.55 3.02
CA SER A 531 -15.98 31.65 2.14
C SER A 531 -15.51 31.67 0.67
N THR A 532 -14.37 32.31 0.39
CA THR A 532 -13.73 32.39 -0.91
C THR A 532 -13.49 30.98 -1.42
N ARG A 533 -14.08 30.71 -2.60
CA ARG A 533 -13.79 29.59 -3.49
C ARG A 533 -12.46 28.94 -3.15
N TRP A 534 -12.51 27.69 -2.70
CA TRP A 534 -11.35 26.84 -2.49
C TRP A 534 -10.38 27.02 -3.66
N SER A 535 -9.35 27.85 -3.46
CA SER A 535 -8.29 28.01 -4.44
C SER A 535 -7.65 26.63 -4.61
N PRO A 536 -7.28 26.22 -5.85
CA PRO A 536 -6.63 24.95 -6.06
C PRO A 536 -5.48 24.78 -5.06
N LEU A 537 -5.66 23.81 -4.15
CA LEU A 537 -4.65 23.47 -3.15
C LEU A 537 -3.40 23.10 -3.95
N LEU A 538 -2.25 23.75 -3.69
CA LEU A 538 -0.96 23.55 -4.37
C LEU A 538 -0.73 24.39 -5.65
N ALA A 539 -0.96 25.70 -5.60
CA ALA A 539 -0.44 26.64 -6.60
C ALA A 539 0.75 27.46 -6.08
N ASP A 540 1.58 26.87 -5.23
CA ASP A 540 2.76 27.54 -4.67
C ASP A 540 3.87 27.60 -5.74
N LYS A 541 3.95 28.75 -6.42
CA LYS A 541 4.97 29.06 -7.42
C LYS A 541 6.40 29.05 -6.86
N THR A 542 6.55 29.05 -5.54
CA THR A 542 7.86 29.04 -4.88
C THR A 542 8.40 27.62 -4.65
N LEU A 543 7.61 26.58 -4.90
CA LEU A 543 8.09 25.20 -4.87
C LEU A 543 8.93 24.89 -6.10
N THR A 544 10.19 24.52 -5.87
CA THR A 544 11.07 24.05 -6.93
C THR A 544 10.74 22.59 -7.24
N LEU A 545 9.96 22.36 -8.29
CA LEU A 545 9.53 21.04 -8.73
C LEU A 545 10.43 20.52 -9.83
N THR A 546 11.01 19.35 -9.62
CA THR A 546 11.75 18.66 -10.67
C THR A 546 10.80 18.02 -11.68
N PRO A 547 11.25 17.77 -12.93
CA PRO A 547 10.39 17.19 -13.96
C PRO A 547 9.66 15.91 -13.51
N ARG A 548 10.32 15.08 -12.67
CA ARG A 548 9.75 13.85 -12.09
C ARG A 548 8.46 14.10 -11.29
N TYR A 549 8.40 15.17 -10.51
CA TYR A 549 7.26 15.46 -9.62
C TYR A 549 6.38 16.59 -10.10
N ARG A 550 6.79 17.33 -11.14
CA ARG A 550 5.99 18.40 -11.74
C ARG A 550 4.62 17.89 -12.16
N ALA A 551 4.56 16.80 -12.90
CA ALA A 551 3.28 16.22 -13.32
C ALA A 551 2.41 15.78 -12.14
N LEU A 552 3.00 15.20 -11.08
CA LEU A 552 2.26 14.87 -9.86
C LEU A 552 1.73 16.14 -9.18
N TYR A 553 2.59 17.12 -8.93
CA TYR A 553 2.21 18.38 -8.31
C TYR A 553 1.15 19.11 -9.11
N GLU A 554 1.30 19.21 -10.42
CA GLU A 554 0.31 19.84 -11.31
C GLU A 554 -1.01 19.07 -11.30
N ARG A 555 -1.02 17.73 -11.21
CA ARG A 555 -2.26 16.96 -11.00
C ARG A 555 -2.89 17.26 -9.64
N LEU A 556 -2.07 17.32 -8.59
CA LEU A 556 -2.54 17.67 -7.24
C LEU A 556 -3.13 19.08 -7.21
N ALA A 557 -2.49 20.03 -7.90
CA ALA A 557 -2.92 21.42 -8.08
C ALA A 557 -4.18 21.53 -8.94
N ALA A 558 -4.24 20.81 -10.05
CA ALA A 558 -5.37 20.80 -11.00
C ALA A 558 -6.58 20.02 -10.47
N HIS A 559 -6.43 19.32 -9.34
CA HIS A 559 -7.48 18.54 -8.70
C HIS A 559 -8.09 17.44 -9.60
N ASP A 560 -7.36 16.99 -10.62
CA ASP A 560 -7.79 15.89 -11.48
C ASP A 560 -7.44 14.54 -10.85
N ARG A 561 -8.43 13.97 -10.15
CA ARG A 561 -8.39 12.58 -9.67
C ARG A 561 -9.03 11.59 -10.63
N SER A 562 -9.78 12.07 -11.63
CA SER A 562 -10.44 11.21 -12.63
C SER A 562 -9.44 10.42 -13.49
N ARG A 563 -8.18 10.89 -13.52
CA ARG A 563 -7.04 10.21 -14.14
C ARG A 563 -6.25 9.26 -13.23
N LEU A 564 -6.66 9.03 -11.98
CA LEU A 564 -6.15 7.88 -11.21
C LEU A 564 -6.60 6.61 -11.93
N ARG A 565 -5.73 6.11 -12.82
CA ARG A 565 -5.85 4.90 -13.64
C ARG A 565 -7.19 4.18 -13.43
N SER A 566 -8.20 4.54 -14.23
CA SER A 566 -9.40 3.72 -14.42
C SER A 566 -9.07 2.37 -15.06
N GLU A 567 -7.83 2.16 -15.48
CA GLU A 567 -7.25 0.84 -15.50
C GLU A 567 -6.77 0.52 -14.07
N SER A 568 -7.68 -0.04 -13.26
CA SER A 568 -7.28 -1.14 -12.36
C SER A 568 -6.25 -1.93 -13.14
N ALA A 569 -5.04 -2.18 -12.57
CA ALA A 569 -3.99 -2.94 -13.25
C ALA A 569 -4.68 -3.94 -14.16
N SER A 570 -4.66 -3.66 -15.48
CA SER A 570 -5.55 -4.38 -16.39
C SER A 570 -5.30 -5.85 -16.15
N GLU A 571 -6.25 -6.74 -16.43
CA GLU A 571 -5.95 -8.18 -16.35
C GLU A 571 -4.59 -8.47 -17.03
N ALA A 572 -4.28 -7.74 -18.11
CA ALA A 572 -2.97 -7.70 -18.76
C ALA A 572 -1.79 -7.10 -17.96
N THR A 573 -1.96 -6.12 -17.07
CA THR A 573 -0.92 -5.60 -16.16
C THR A 573 -0.66 -6.56 -15.00
N SER A 574 -1.70 -7.15 -14.42
CA SER A 574 -1.58 -8.19 -13.39
C SER A 574 -1.00 -9.49 -13.96
N GLU A 575 -1.41 -9.88 -15.18
CA GLU A 575 -0.80 -10.97 -15.95
C GLU A 575 0.65 -10.64 -16.36
N ARG A 576 0.95 -9.39 -16.73
CA ARG A 576 2.33 -8.95 -17.04
C ARG A 576 3.23 -8.99 -15.81
N LEU A 577 2.73 -8.57 -14.65
CA LEU A 577 3.49 -8.65 -13.41
C LEU A 577 3.63 -10.09 -12.94
N LEU A 578 2.60 -10.91 -13.07
CA LEU A 578 2.66 -12.35 -12.84
C LEU A 578 3.67 -13.02 -13.80
N ALA A 579 3.72 -12.61 -15.07
CA ALA A 579 4.68 -13.10 -16.04
C ALA A 579 6.12 -12.64 -15.73
N LEU A 580 6.32 -11.39 -15.29
CA LEU A 580 7.61 -10.87 -14.86
C LEU A 580 8.09 -11.52 -13.56
N MET A 581 7.18 -11.76 -12.61
CA MET A 581 7.48 -12.52 -11.40
C MET A 581 7.80 -13.96 -11.75
N GLN A 582 6.99 -14.62 -12.59
CA GLN A 582 7.31 -15.95 -13.11
C GLN A 582 8.69 -15.96 -13.79
N GLU A 583 9.03 -14.96 -14.60
CA GLU A 583 10.36 -14.80 -15.23
C GLU A 583 11.49 -14.59 -14.21
N HIS A 584 11.26 -13.85 -13.12
CA HIS A 584 12.26 -13.59 -12.08
C HIS A 584 12.46 -14.79 -11.14
N ILE A 585 11.37 -15.47 -10.77
CA ILE A 585 11.37 -16.76 -10.08
C ILE A 585 12.14 -17.77 -10.93
N TRP A 586 11.90 -17.76 -12.24
CA TRP A 586 12.54 -18.63 -13.21
C TRP A 586 14.05 -18.39 -13.32
N GLN A 587 14.49 -17.13 -13.29
CA GLN A 587 15.91 -16.77 -13.25
C GLN A 587 16.59 -17.15 -11.93
N LEU A 588 15.89 -17.05 -10.80
CA LEU A 588 16.38 -17.46 -9.49
C LEU A 588 16.54 -18.99 -9.40
N THR A 589 15.54 -19.76 -9.82
CA THR A 589 15.60 -21.23 -9.82
C THR A 589 16.69 -21.76 -10.76
N ALA A 590 16.98 -21.08 -11.87
CA ALA A 590 18.08 -21.42 -12.77
C ALA A 590 19.49 -21.11 -12.20
N ALA A 591 19.59 -20.26 -11.18
CA ALA A 591 20.86 -19.87 -10.54
C ALA A 591 21.20 -20.71 -9.30
N ILE A 592 20.28 -21.55 -8.82
CA ILE A 592 20.41 -22.33 -7.60
C ILE A 592 20.98 -23.73 -7.93
N SER A 593 21.93 -24.19 -7.10
CA SER A 593 22.50 -25.54 -7.18
C SER A 593 21.41 -26.62 -7.00
N PRO A 594 21.43 -27.75 -7.74
CA PRO A 594 20.38 -28.78 -7.71
C PRO A 594 20.01 -29.31 -6.33
N HIS A 595 20.90 -29.17 -5.34
CA HIS A 595 20.69 -29.66 -3.98
C HIS A 595 19.69 -28.85 -3.14
N ASN A 596 19.37 -27.59 -3.51
CA ASN A 596 18.45 -26.73 -2.74
C ASN A 596 17.15 -26.36 -3.49
N ALA A 597 17.01 -26.76 -4.74
CA ALA A 597 15.95 -26.31 -5.63
C ALA A 597 14.52 -26.63 -5.15
N HIS A 598 14.36 -27.65 -4.29
CA HIS A 598 13.05 -28.16 -3.88
C HIS A 598 12.35 -27.28 -2.82
N GLU A 599 13.06 -26.92 -1.75
CA GLU A 599 12.50 -26.08 -0.69
C GLU A 599 12.32 -24.62 -1.16
N GLU A 600 13.21 -24.15 -2.03
CA GLU A 600 13.08 -22.83 -2.63
C GLU A 600 11.94 -22.79 -3.64
N ALA A 601 11.76 -23.80 -4.50
CA ALA A 601 10.60 -23.86 -5.40
C ALA A 601 9.26 -23.87 -4.66
N LYS A 602 9.14 -24.63 -3.56
CA LYS A 602 7.96 -24.63 -2.67
C LYS A 602 7.70 -23.25 -2.06
N THR A 603 8.75 -22.59 -1.61
CA THR A 603 8.68 -21.23 -1.07
C THR A 603 8.19 -20.23 -2.13
N MET A 604 8.69 -20.35 -3.36
CA MET A 604 8.32 -19.47 -4.47
C MET A 604 6.91 -19.70 -5.00
N VAL A 605 6.42 -20.95 -5.02
CA VAL A 605 5.02 -21.28 -5.32
C VAL A 605 4.08 -20.67 -4.29
N ARG A 606 4.43 -20.76 -3.00
CA ARG A 606 3.66 -20.11 -1.92
C ARG A 606 3.65 -18.60 -2.06
N LEU A 607 4.78 -17.98 -2.45
CA LEU A 607 4.87 -16.54 -2.72
C LEU A 607 3.97 -16.13 -3.90
N THR A 608 4.00 -16.90 -4.99
CA THR A 608 3.21 -16.64 -6.21
C THR A 608 1.72 -16.75 -5.96
N ASN A 609 1.28 -17.81 -5.26
CA ASN A 609 -0.12 -17.99 -4.88
C ASN A 609 -0.61 -16.89 -3.92
N THR A 610 0.25 -16.45 -3.00
CA THR A 610 -0.05 -15.34 -2.09
C THR A 610 -0.20 -14.04 -2.87
N TYR A 611 0.65 -13.80 -3.85
CA TYR A 611 0.60 -12.62 -4.70
C TYR A 611 -0.64 -12.61 -5.62
N ALA A 612 -0.93 -13.72 -6.30
CA ALA A 612 -2.08 -13.89 -7.19
C ALA A 612 -3.42 -13.61 -6.48
N ARG A 613 -3.55 -14.05 -5.22
CA ARG A 613 -4.71 -13.74 -4.37
C ARG A 613 -4.79 -12.26 -3.99
N ARG A 614 -3.66 -11.59 -3.79
CA ARG A 614 -3.59 -10.17 -3.40
C ARG A 614 -3.90 -9.21 -4.54
N VAL A 615 -3.61 -9.59 -5.79
CA VAL A 615 -3.97 -8.78 -6.98
C VAL A 615 -5.39 -9.01 -7.49
N GLY A 616 -6.24 -9.73 -6.72
CA GLY A 616 -7.67 -9.85 -6.98
C GLY A 616 -8.06 -10.87 -8.04
N LEU A 617 -7.17 -11.78 -8.44
CA LEU A 617 -7.54 -12.90 -9.31
C LEU A 617 -8.53 -13.82 -8.58
N ALA A 618 -9.61 -14.21 -9.27
CA ALA A 618 -10.62 -15.07 -8.67
C ALA A 618 -10.00 -16.42 -8.26
N PRO A 619 -10.46 -17.07 -7.16
CA PRO A 619 -9.92 -18.36 -6.72
C PRO A 619 -9.89 -19.46 -7.81
N ALA A 620 -10.76 -19.37 -8.82
CA ALA A 620 -10.77 -20.26 -9.98
C ALA A 620 -9.72 -19.91 -11.05
N GLN A 621 -9.25 -18.66 -11.11
CA GLN A 621 -8.15 -18.19 -11.99
C GLN A 621 -6.78 -18.39 -11.35
N VAL A 622 -6.71 -18.41 -10.02
CA VAL A 622 -5.57 -18.93 -9.25
C VAL A 622 -5.61 -20.46 -9.37
N CYS A 623 -5.30 -21.01 -10.55
CA CYS A 623 -5.07 -22.44 -10.69
C CYS A 623 -3.96 -22.79 -9.69
N ALA A 624 -4.34 -23.52 -8.64
CA ALA A 624 -3.51 -23.77 -7.48
C ALA A 624 -2.21 -24.44 -7.93
N LEU A 625 -1.11 -23.68 -7.98
CA LEU A 625 0.21 -24.29 -7.94
C LEU A 625 0.32 -24.95 -6.58
N THR A 626 0.12 -26.25 -6.55
CA THR A 626 0.25 -27.08 -5.36
C THR A 626 1.72 -27.41 -5.12
N ASP A 627 2.05 -27.90 -3.93
CA ASP A 627 3.36 -28.52 -3.70
C ASP A 627 3.58 -29.68 -4.71
N SER A 628 2.51 -30.30 -5.24
CA SER A 628 2.57 -31.31 -6.30
C SER A 628 2.92 -30.74 -7.70
N ASP A 629 2.71 -29.45 -7.95
CA ASP A 629 3.13 -28.79 -9.19
C ASP A 629 4.61 -28.41 -9.14
N ALA A 630 5.10 -28.00 -7.96
CA ALA A 630 6.54 -27.93 -7.69
C ALA A 630 7.19 -29.31 -7.85
N ASP A 631 6.54 -30.35 -7.31
CA ASP A 631 6.97 -31.73 -7.49
C ASP A 631 6.85 -32.17 -8.96
N ALA A 632 5.85 -31.75 -9.74
CA ALA A 632 5.70 -32.12 -11.16
C ALA A 632 6.69 -31.38 -12.08
N VAL A 633 7.09 -30.16 -11.72
CA VAL A 633 8.16 -29.39 -12.39
C VAL A 633 9.53 -30.00 -12.06
N LEU A 634 9.73 -30.50 -10.85
CA LEU A 634 10.99 -31.10 -10.38
C LEU A 634 11.09 -32.62 -10.62
N ALA A 635 9.98 -33.33 -10.77
CA ALA A 635 9.90 -34.78 -10.98
C ALA A 635 9.75 -35.17 -12.45
N ARG A 636 9.77 -34.21 -13.38
CA ARG A 636 10.04 -34.57 -14.78
C ARG A 636 11.48 -35.04 -14.85
N PRO A 637 11.72 -36.29 -15.28
CA PRO A 637 13.07 -36.83 -15.28
C PRO A 637 13.94 -35.89 -16.12
N ALA A 638 15.11 -35.53 -15.56
CA ALA A 638 16.25 -35.20 -16.39
C ALA A 638 16.26 -36.20 -17.54
N THR A 639 16.30 -35.71 -18.78
CA THR A 639 16.28 -36.55 -19.98
C THR A 639 17.16 -37.77 -19.73
N PRO A 640 16.64 -39.01 -19.83
CA PRO A 640 17.36 -40.20 -19.37
C PRO A 640 18.81 -40.19 -19.84
N ILE A 641 19.76 -40.61 -18.99
CA ILE A 641 21.18 -40.65 -19.36
C ILE A 641 21.32 -41.41 -20.69
N GLY A 642 21.95 -40.77 -21.68
CA GLY A 642 22.01 -41.28 -23.05
C GLY A 642 20.88 -40.81 -23.98
N SER A 643 20.06 -39.83 -23.56
CA SER A 643 19.02 -39.25 -24.41
C SER A 643 18.94 -37.71 -24.36
N LYS A 644 18.37 -37.10 -25.41
CA LYS A 644 18.15 -35.64 -25.54
C LYS A 644 16.73 -35.32 -25.96
N ALA A 645 16.11 -34.33 -25.34
CA ALA A 645 14.83 -33.75 -25.74
C ALA A 645 15.08 -32.51 -26.61
N ILE A 646 14.63 -32.54 -27.87
CA ILE A 646 14.88 -31.47 -28.84
C ILE A 646 13.55 -30.85 -29.28
N GLY A 647 13.34 -29.57 -28.99
CA GLY A 647 12.16 -28.84 -29.43
C GLY A 647 12.20 -28.61 -30.95
N VAL A 648 11.12 -28.91 -31.67
CA VAL A 648 10.96 -28.64 -33.11
C VAL A 648 9.70 -27.81 -33.32
N THR A 649 9.68 -26.97 -34.36
CA THR A 649 8.53 -26.09 -34.60
C THR A 649 7.27 -26.92 -34.89
N ALA A 650 6.18 -26.67 -34.16
CA ALA A 650 4.97 -27.51 -34.23
C ALA A 650 4.08 -27.28 -35.47
N ASN A 651 3.86 -26.00 -35.84
CA ASN A 651 2.84 -25.61 -36.83
C ASN A 651 3.44 -24.74 -37.95
N LYS A 652 3.28 -23.41 -37.83
CA LYS A 652 3.79 -22.42 -38.79
C LYS A 652 5.29 -22.63 -38.92
N TYR A 653 5.73 -22.95 -40.14
CA TYR A 653 7.12 -23.27 -40.51
C TYR A 653 7.68 -24.63 -40.08
N ALA A 654 6.83 -25.61 -39.71
CA ALA A 654 7.25 -26.98 -39.45
C ALA A 654 8.06 -27.58 -40.62
N GLY A 655 7.60 -27.39 -41.86
CA GLY A 655 8.29 -27.90 -43.05
C GLY A 655 9.73 -27.38 -43.21
N LYS A 656 10.01 -26.15 -42.78
CA LYS A 656 11.37 -25.58 -42.81
C LYS A 656 12.28 -26.23 -41.78
N THR A 657 11.77 -26.48 -40.57
CA THR A 657 12.53 -27.25 -39.56
C THR A 657 12.72 -28.71 -39.97
N ASP A 658 11.79 -29.29 -40.73
CA ASP A 658 11.90 -30.66 -41.25
C ASP A 658 12.96 -30.76 -42.34
N VAL A 659 12.98 -29.81 -43.28
CA VAL A 659 14.02 -29.70 -44.31
C VAL A 659 15.39 -29.51 -43.67
N PHE A 660 15.50 -28.65 -42.65
CA PHE A 660 16.75 -28.48 -41.90
C PHE A 660 17.17 -29.76 -41.16
N ALA A 661 16.26 -30.42 -40.45
CA ALA A 661 16.56 -31.66 -39.74
C ALA A 661 17.05 -32.75 -40.69
N LEU A 662 16.46 -32.85 -41.87
CA LEU A 662 16.86 -33.81 -42.89
C LEU A 662 18.24 -33.48 -43.47
N ALA A 663 18.43 -32.23 -43.89
CA ALA A 663 19.64 -31.79 -44.59
C ALA A 663 20.86 -31.70 -43.65
N GLU A 664 20.70 -31.15 -42.46
CA GLU A 664 21.81 -30.81 -41.56
C GLU A 664 21.99 -31.82 -40.43
N LEU A 665 20.91 -32.46 -39.96
CA LEU A 665 20.95 -33.38 -38.82
C LEU A 665 20.88 -34.86 -39.22
N GLY A 666 20.60 -35.17 -40.50
CA GLY A 666 20.43 -36.55 -40.97
C GLY A 666 19.17 -37.21 -40.44
N VAL A 667 18.14 -36.42 -40.09
CA VAL A 667 16.91 -36.88 -39.45
C VAL A 667 15.69 -36.50 -40.28
N LYS A 668 14.91 -37.49 -40.70
CA LYS A 668 13.59 -37.27 -41.27
C LYS A 668 12.54 -37.30 -40.16
N LEU A 669 11.94 -36.14 -39.87
CA LEU A 669 10.87 -36.04 -38.88
C LEU A 669 9.56 -36.61 -39.43
N VAL A 670 8.93 -37.51 -38.68
CA VAL A 670 7.64 -38.14 -38.98
C VAL A 670 6.59 -37.52 -38.06
N ARG A 671 5.89 -36.52 -38.59
CA ARG A 671 4.88 -35.78 -37.83
C ARG A 671 3.55 -36.54 -37.87
N PRO A 672 2.98 -36.92 -36.72
CA PRO A 672 1.68 -37.57 -36.68
C PRO A 672 0.55 -36.59 -37.06
N GLU A 673 -0.57 -37.12 -37.55
CA GLU A 673 -1.77 -36.31 -37.77
C GLU A 673 -2.34 -35.78 -36.44
N GLY A 674 -2.75 -34.51 -36.43
CA GLY A 674 -3.35 -33.87 -35.25
C GLY A 674 -2.34 -33.31 -34.23
N ARG A 675 -2.80 -33.08 -33.00
CA ARG A 675 -1.98 -32.52 -31.90
C ARG A 675 -1.33 -33.65 -31.11
N CYS A 676 -0.17 -34.13 -31.55
CA CYS A 676 0.65 -35.05 -30.76
C CYS A 676 1.77 -34.28 -30.04
N LEU A 677 2.12 -34.71 -28.83
CA LEU A 677 3.24 -34.15 -28.05
C LEU A 677 4.60 -34.76 -28.40
N ARG A 678 4.64 -35.67 -29.38
CA ARG A 678 5.85 -36.37 -29.81
C ARG A 678 5.91 -36.42 -31.34
N VAL A 679 7.09 -36.14 -31.88
CA VAL A 679 7.41 -36.33 -33.29
C VAL A 679 8.34 -37.52 -33.40
N ASP A 680 7.91 -38.54 -34.15
CA ASP A 680 8.76 -39.69 -34.46
C ASP A 680 9.79 -39.30 -35.52
N TYR A 681 10.82 -40.11 -35.72
CA TYR A 681 11.86 -39.79 -36.69
C TYR A 681 12.56 -41.03 -37.24
N GLU A 682 13.11 -40.87 -38.45
CA GLU A 682 13.98 -41.85 -39.11
C GLU A 682 15.38 -41.25 -39.26
N ILE A 683 16.42 -41.97 -38.84
CA ILE A 683 17.81 -41.58 -39.10
C ILE A 683 18.15 -41.96 -40.54
N VAL A 684 18.33 -40.95 -41.40
CA VAL A 684 18.67 -41.15 -42.83
C VAL A 684 20.17 -41.00 -43.10
N ASP A 685 20.89 -40.30 -42.23
CA ASP A 685 22.34 -40.11 -42.30
C ASP A 685 22.93 -40.20 -40.88
N ALA A 686 23.46 -41.38 -40.55
CA ALA A 686 23.99 -41.67 -39.22
C ALA A 686 25.21 -40.81 -38.88
N ALA A 687 26.00 -40.37 -39.86
CA ALA A 687 27.18 -39.54 -39.61
C ALA A 687 26.77 -38.13 -39.18
N LYS A 688 25.77 -37.54 -39.84
CA LYS A 688 25.20 -36.24 -39.43
C LYS A 688 24.50 -36.32 -38.07
N PHE A 689 23.76 -37.40 -37.84
CA PHE A 689 23.09 -37.63 -36.55
C PHE A 689 24.09 -37.70 -35.39
N THR A 690 25.12 -38.53 -35.52
CA THR A 690 26.19 -38.67 -34.52
C THR A 690 26.94 -37.35 -34.32
N LYS A 691 27.22 -36.60 -35.38
CA LYS A 691 27.84 -35.27 -35.29
C LYS A 691 26.98 -34.26 -34.52
N ALA A 692 25.66 -34.27 -34.73
CA ALA A 692 24.74 -33.32 -34.11
C ALA A 692 24.45 -33.64 -32.63
N PHE A 693 24.28 -34.92 -32.29
CA PHE A 693 23.76 -35.33 -30.99
C PHE A 693 24.75 -36.08 -30.11
N GLY A 694 25.75 -36.74 -30.69
CA GLY A 694 26.69 -37.64 -30.03
C GLY A 694 26.44 -39.11 -30.38
N GLU A 695 27.48 -39.94 -30.31
CA GLU A 695 27.38 -41.39 -30.56
C GLU A 695 26.55 -42.07 -29.46
N GLY A 696 25.67 -43.00 -29.85
CA GLY A 696 24.81 -43.75 -28.92
C GLY A 696 23.68 -42.94 -28.27
N MET A 697 23.45 -41.69 -28.69
CA MET A 697 22.41 -40.83 -28.11
C MET A 697 21.03 -41.09 -28.72
N SER A 698 20.02 -41.30 -27.87
CA SER A 698 18.60 -41.30 -28.28
C SER A 698 18.04 -39.88 -28.30
N VAL A 699 17.35 -39.47 -29.36
CA VAL A 699 16.73 -38.14 -29.43
C VAL A 699 15.21 -38.25 -29.36
N HIS A 700 14.57 -37.32 -28.65
CA HIS A 700 13.12 -37.17 -28.57
C HIS A 700 12.74 -35.80 -29.11
N PHE A 701 12.04 -35.74 -30.25
CA PHE A 701 11.58 -34.47 -30.81
C PHE A 701 10.24 -34.05 -30.24
N VAL A 702 10.20 -32.85 -29.66
CA VAL A 702 9.03 -32.29 -28.99
C VAL A 702 8.48 -31.14 -29.83
N PRO A 703 7.24 -31.21 -30.33
CA PRO A 703 6.64 -30.13 -31.09
C PRO A 703 6.32 -28.96 -30.16
N THR A 704 7.03 -27.85 -30.37
CA THR A 704 6.99 -26.65 -29.53
C THR A 704 6.75 -25.40 -30.38
N ARG A 705 6.09 -24.38 -29.82
CA ARG A 705 6.02 -23.07 -30.48
C ARG A 705 7.38 -22.38 -30.36
N PRO A 706 7.90 -21.76 -31.42
CA PRO A 706 9.25 -21.19 -31.40
C PRO A 706 9.51 -20.27 -30.20
N LYS A 707 8.58 -19.36 -29.89
CA LYS A 707 8.70 -18.41 -28.75
C LYS A 707 8.80 -19.06 -27.36
N ASP A 708 8.31 -20.29 -27.19
CA ASP A 708 8.32 -21.00 -25.91
C ASP A 708 9.65 -21.76 -25.71
N MET A 709 10.41 -22.01 -26.79
CA MET A 709 11.63 -22.84 -26.75
C MET A 709 12.74 -22.25 -25.86
N PRO A 710 13.05 -20.93 -25.88
CA PRO A 710 14.03 -20.38 -24.94
C PRO A 710 13.64 -20.64 -23.48
N GLY A 711 12.37 -20.47 -23.13
CA GLY A 711 11.87 -20.77 -21.77
C GLY A 711 12.06 -22.24 -21.41
N LEU A 712 11.65 -23.15 -22.30
CA LEU A 712 11.81 -24.59 -22.08
C LEU A 712 13.28 -25.05 -21.99
N LEU A 713 14.19 -24.39 -22.71
CA LEU A 713 15.62 -24.63 -22.61
C LEU A 713 16.15 -24.21 -21.23
N VAL A 714 15.79 -23.02 -20.74
CA VAL A 714 16.18 -22.61 -19.37
C VAL A 714 15.56 -23.55 -18.31
N GLN A 715 14.35 -24.07 -18.56
CA GLN A 715 13.67 -25.09 -17.75
C GLN A 715 14.37 -26.45 -17.71
N GLY A 716 15.35 -26.69 -18.59
CA GLY A 716 15.90 -28.03 -18.76
C GLY A 716 14.88 -29.04 -19.27
N MET A 717 13.70 -28.58 -19.74
CA MET A 717 12.69 -29.42 -20.38
C MET A 717 13.08 -29.78 -21.81
N LEU A 718 13.98 -28.99 -22.39
CA LEU A 718 14.65 -29.28 -23.66
C LEU A 718 16.17 -29.24 -23.44
N ASP A 719 16.87 -30.18 -24.06
CA ASP A 719 18.33 -30.19 -24.19
C ASP A 719 18.79 -29.40 -25.41
N GLY A 720 17.88 -29.17 -26.35
CA GLY A 720 18.11 -28.35 -27.53
C GLY A 720 16.82 -27.98 -28.25
N ALA A 721 16.94 -27.11 -29.25
CA ALA A 721 15.83 -26.68 -30.08
C ALA A 721 16.29 -26.51 -31.53
N VAL A 722 15.47 -26.98 -32.47
CA VAL A 722 15.56 -26.68 -33.90
C VAL A 722 14.58 -25.55 -34.20
N THR A 723 15.12 -24.35 -34.32
CA THR A 723 14.33 -23.11 -34.46
C THR A 723 15.11 -22.02 -35.19
N TYR A 724 14.50 -20.84 -35.33
CA TYR A 724 15.08 -19.71 -36.03
C TYR A 724 16.02 -18.90 -35.12
N SER A 725 17.07 -18.32 -35.70
CA SER A 725 17.93 -17.35 -34.99
C SER A 725 17.15 -16.15 -34.48
N SER A 726 16.08 -15.74 -35.16
CA SER A 726 15.23 -14.64 -34.68
C SER A 726 14.66 -14.92 -33.27
N VAL A 727 14.41 -16.18 -32.94
CA VAL A 727 13.94 -16.57 -31.60
C VAL A 727 15.09 -16.57 -30.60
N MET A 728 16.18 -17.26 -30.94
CA MET A 728 17.27 -17.53 -30.00
C MET A 728 18.20 -16.34 -29.78
N ASP A 729 18.33 -15.43 -30.76
CA ASP A 729 19.17 -14.23 -30.66
C ASP A 729 18.68 -13.24 -29.59
N ASN A 730 17.40 -13.32 -29.21
CA ASN A 730 16.87 -12.56 -28.07
C ASN A 730 17.38 -13.10 -26.72
N PHE A 731 17.91 -14.33 -26.68
CA PHE A 731 18.33 -15.05 -25.47
C PHE A 731 19.70 -15.73 -25.66
N PRO A 732 20.77 -14.96 -25.92
CA PRO A 732 22.08 -15.50 -26.31
C PRO A 732 22.75 -16.34 -25.22
N THR A 733 22.30 -16.23 -23.97
CA THR A 733 22.86 -16.93 -22.80
C THR A 733 22.19 -18.27 -22.52
N VAL A 734 21.18 -18.66 -23.31
CA VAL A 734 20.38 -19.87 -23.03
C VAL A 734 20.91 -21.10 -23.76
N ALA A 735 21.48 -20.92 -24.94
CA ALA A 735 21.91 -22.03 -25.78
C ALA A 735 23.06 -21.63 -26.71
N ARG A 736 23.89 -22.61 -27.08
CA ARG A 736 24.91 -22.50 -28.13
C ARG A 736 24.38 -23.02 -29.46
N LEU A 737 24.73 -22.35 -30.55
CA LEU A 737 24.43 -22.82 -31.90
C LEU A 737 25.38 -23.97 -32.29
N VAL A 738 24.83 -25.08 -32.77
CA VAL A 738 25.59 -26.29 -33.15
C VAL A 738 25.67 -26.48 -34.66
N ALA A 739 24.54 -26.29 -35.33
CA ALA A 739 24.42 -26.36 -36.79
C ALA A 739 23.39 -25.33 -37.23
N SER A 740 23.57 -24.75 -38.41
CA SER A 740 22.63 -23.78 -38.98
C SER A 740 22.63 -23.85 -40.50
N ALA A 741 21.49 -23.49 -41.09
CA ALA A 741 21.34 -23.25 -42.52
C ALA A 741 20.58 -21.92 -42.73
N PRO A 742 20.99 -21.08 -43.69
CA PRO A 742 20.28 -19.86 -44.02
C PRO A 742 18.90 -20.17 -44.59
N ASP A 743 17.90 -19.42 -44.15
CA ASP A 743 16.55 -19.48 -44.70
C ASP A 743 16.36 -18.36 -45.72
N THR A 744 16.28 -18.75 -46.99
CA THR A 744 16.18 -17.82 -48.12
C THR A 744 14.74 -17.36 -48.41
N ASP A 745 13.73 -17.86 -47.68
CA ASP A 745 12.34 -17.50 -47.94
C ASP A 745 11.81 -16.44 -46.98
N ILE A 746 12.39 -16.33 -45.77
CA ILE A 746 11.87 -15.46 -44.71
C ILE A 746 12.80 -14.29 -44.40
N SER A 747 12.20 -13.15 -44.06
CA SER A 747 12.89 -11.96 -43.56
C SER A 747 12.20 -11.43 -42.30
N LEU A 748 12.95 -10.78 -41.41
CA LEU A 748 12.38 -10.00 -40.30
C LEU A 748 12.29 -8.55 -40.77
N ALA A 749 11.11 -7.96 -40.67
CA ALA A 749 10.88 -6.60 -41.11
C ALA A 749 10.10 -5.79 -40.08
N LEU A 750 10.25 -4.47 -40.16
CA LEU A 750 9.38 -3.50 -39.52
C LEU A 750 8.30 -3.10 -40.53
N ILE A 751 7.05 -3.18 -40.07
CA ILE A 751 5.84 -3.02 -40.85
C ILE A 751 5.07 -1.81 -40.31
N GLY A 752 4.51 -1.03 -41.22
CA GLY A 752 3.64 0.11 -40.93
C GLY A 752 2.31 0.01 -41.66
N ARG A 753 1.38 0.91 -41.36
CA ARG A 753 0.16 1.09 -42.15
C ARG A 753 0.53 1.61 -43.54
N ARG A 754 -0.14 1.10 -44.58
CA ARG A 754 0.11 1.50 -45.97
C ARG A 754 0.04 3.03 -46.15
N GLY A 755 1.00 3.57 -46.89
CA GLY A 755 1.08 5.01 -47.21
C GLY A 755 1.51 5.93 -46.06
N ARG A 756 1.74 5.41 -44.85
CA ARG A 756 2.20 6.23 -43.72
C ARG A 756 3.68 6.57 -43.87
N GLN A 757 4.01 7.86 -43.85
CA GLN A 757 5.40 8.33 -43.88
C GLN A 757 6.06 8.12 -42.51
N ILE A 758 7.22 7.48 -42.49
CA ILE A 758 7.97 7.15 -41.27
C ILE A 758 9.40 7.65 -41.43
N ASP A 759 9.76 8.64 -40.62
CA ASP A 759 11.12 9.20 -40.56
C ASP A 759 11.66 9.10 -39.12
N PRO A 760 12.58 8.15 -38.86
CA PRO A 760 13.20 7.99 -37.54
C PRO A 760 13.99 9.19 -37.05
N ARG A 761 14.44 10.09 -37.95
CA ARG A 761 15.20 11.29 -37.57
C ARG A 761 14.32 12.39 -37.01
N ALA A 762 13.01 12.32 -37.24
CA ALA A 762 12.04 13.26 -36.71
C ALA A 762 11.55 12.89 -35.30
N TRP A 763 11.97 11.74 -34.75
CA TRP A 763 11.56 11.29 -33.43
C TRP A 763 12.32 12.03 -32.33
N THR A 764 11.65 12.35 -31.23
CA THR A 764 12.22 13.08 -30.10
C THR A 764 11.84 12.42 -28.77
N ALA A 765 12.59 12.70 -27.70
CA ALA A 765 12.26 12.18 -26.37
C ALA A 765 10.89 12.66 -25.86
N ASP A 766 10.44 13.85 -26.28
CA ASP A 766 9.11 14.39 -25.92
C ASP A 766 7.97 13.74 -26.72
N LYS A 767 8.28 13.16 -27.89
CA LYS A 767 7.32 12.49 -28.76
C LYS A 767 7.94 11.22 -29.34
N PRO A 768 8.15 10.19 -28.50
CA PRO A 768 8.83 8.98 -28.94
C PRO A 768 7.95 8.19 -29.89
N ALA A 769 8.56 7.53 -30.88
CA ALA A 769 7.86 6.57 -31.71
C ALA A 769 7.51 5.31 -30.90
N ARG A 770 6.25 4.89 -30.94
CA ARG A 770 5.81 3.68 -30.26
C ARG A 770 5.81 2.50 -31.22
N ILE A 771 6.52 1.45 -30.85
CA ILE A 771 6.78 0.28 -31.69
C ILE A 771 6.37 -0.97 -30.92
N VAL A 772 5.68 -1.88 -31.57
CA VAL A 772 5.34 -3.19 -30.98
C VAL A 772 6.27 -4.25 -31.55
N ALA A 773 6.96 -5.01 -30.71
CA ALA A 773 7.89 -6.03 -31.22
C ALA A 773 7.90 -7.34 -30.42
N GLU A 774 7.93 -8.46 -31.13
CA GLU A 774 8.30 -9.78 -30.59
C GLU A 774 9.83 -9.88 -30.48
N HIS A 775 10.57 -9.31 -31.44
CA HIS A 775 12.02 -9.42 -31.63
C HIS A 775 12.76 -8.15 -31.18
N VAL A 776 12.51 -7.70 -29.94
CA VAL A 776 12.97 -6.42 -29.39
C VAL A 776 14.46 -6.16 -29.58
N ARG A 777 15.33 -7.15 -29.36
CA ARG A 777 16.79 -6.96 -29.45
C ARG A 777 17.24 -6.63 -30.87
N MET A 778 16.67 -7.30 -31.86
CA MET A 778 16.97 -7.05 -33.27
C MET A 778 16.45 -5.68 -33.72
N VAL A 779 15.24 -5.31 -33.28
CA VAL A 779 14.68 -3.98 -33.57
C VAL A 779 15.53 -2.86 -32.97
N ARG A 780 15.97 -2.99 -31.71
CA ARG A 780 16.90 -2.03 -31.09
C ARG A 780 18.22 -1.94 -31.83
N THR A 781 18.79 -3.09 -32.20
CA THR A 781 20.06 -3.14 -32.93
C THR A 781 19.94 -2.45 -34.30
N PHE A 782 18.81 -2.65 -34.98
CA PHE A 782 18.50 -1.99 -36.25
C PHE A 782 18.43 -0.46 -36.10
N PHE A 783 17.67 0.05 -35.14
CA PHE A 783 17.57 1.50 -34.90
C PHE A 783 18.90 2.11 -34.45
N ALA A 784 19.68 1.41 -33.63
CA ALA A 784 21.04 1.82 -33.29
C ALA A 784 21.94 1.92 -34.54
N GLY A 785 21.84 0.97 -35.46
CA GLY A 785 22.55 1.00 -36.75
C GLY A 785 22.14 2.16 -37.66
N LEU A 786 20.93 2.68 -37.50
CA LEU A 786 20.45 3.89 -38.19
C LEU A 786 20.85 5.20 -37.47
N GLY A 787 21.50 5.12 -36.29
CA GLY A 787 21.85 6.28 -35.48
C GLY A 787 20.66 6.91 -34.76
N VAL A 788 19.58 6.16 -34.53
CA VAL A 788 18.37 6.65 -33.82
C VAL A 788 18.60 6.55 -32.31
N PRO A 789 18.50 7.66 -31.54
CA PRO A 789 18.75 7.63 -30.11
C PRO A 789 17.71 6.77 -29.34
N PRO A 790 18.13 5.94 -28.35
CA PRO A 790 17.22 5.03 -27.64
C PRO A 790 16.07 5.68 -26.87
N ASP A 791 16.18 6.95 -26.52
CA ASP A 791 15.15 7.74 -25.83
C ASP A 791 14.09 8.33 -26.78
N THR A 792 14.29 8.22 -28.10
CA THR A 792 13.35 8.72 -29.11
C THR A 792 12.32 7.69 -29.57
N TYR A 793 12.37 6.47 -29.03
CA TYR A 793 11.38 5.43 -29.32
C TYR A 793 11.12 4.52 -28.12
N GLU A 794 9.92 3.98 -28.06
CA GLU A 794 9.46 3.03 -27.04
C GLU A 794 9.10 1.72 -27.74
N ILE A 795 9.71 0.61 -27.31
CA ILE A 795 9.36 -0.72 -27.81
C ILE A 795 8.55 -1.45 -26.75
N GLN A 796 7.29 -1.72 -27.07
CA GLN A 796 6.44 -2.62 -26.31
C GLN A 796 6.67 -4.06 -26.77
N ARG A 797 7.22 -4.87 -25.87
CA ARG A 797 7.37 -6.32 -26.09
C ARG A 797 5.99 -6.98 -26.07
N VAL A 798 5.71 -7.85 -27.03
CA VAL A 798 4.47 -8.66 -27.08
C VAL A 798 4.76 -10.15 -27.27
N LEU A 799 3.81 -10.99 -26.84
CA LEU A 799 3.89 -12.45 -26.95
C LEU A 799 2.87 -12.97 -27.97
N GLY A 800 3.03 -12.61 -29.24
CA GLY A 800 2.13 -12.99 -30.31
C GLY A 800 2.44 -12.23 -31.59
N SER A 801 1.53 -12.31 -32.57
CA SER A 801 1.66 -11.54 -33.82
C SER A 801 1.61 -10.05 -33.50
N SER A 802 2.75 -9.37 -33.58
CA SER A 802 2.85 -7.92 -33.37
C SER A 802 1.96 -7.15 -34.35
N GLU A 803 1.71 -7.71 -35.55
CA GLU A 803 0.81 -7.13 -36.56
C GLU A 803 -0.60 -6.90 -36.02
N SER A 804 -1.12 -7.84 -35.21
CA SER A 804 -2.46 -7.72 -34.62
C SER A 804 -2.62 -6.48 -33.73
N TYR A 805 -1.55 -6.01 -33.09
CA TYR A 805 -1.59 -4.79 -32.27
C TYR A 805 -1.65 -3.55 -33.15
N LEU A 806 -0.98 -3.57 -34.31
CA LEU A 806 -1.03 -2.46 -35.25
C LEU A 806 -2.40 -2.38 -35.95
N VAL A 807 -2.98 -3.53 -36.32
CA VAL A 807 -4.29 -3.61 -36.98
C VAL A 807 -5.43 -3.22 -36.03
N ASN A 808 -5.38 -3.68 -34.78
CA ASN A 808 -6.47 -3.48 -33.81
C ASN A 808 -6.28 -2.26 -32.89
N ASP A 809 -5.39 -1.33 -33.24
CA ASP A 809 -5.15 -0.10 -32.47
C ASP A 809 -5.96 1.08 -33.04
N PRO A 810 -7.17 1.35 -32.50
CA PRO A 810 -8.07 2.36 -33.05
C PRO A 810 -7.57 3.80 -32.85
N ARG A 811 -6.55 3.99 -32.01
CA ARG A 811 -5.98 5.30 -31.70
C ARG A 811 -4.72 5.59 -32.52
N GLU A 812 -4.29 4.64 -33.34
CA GLU A 812 -3.02 4.70 -34.08
C GLU A 812 -1.81 5.06 -33.21
N THR A 813 -1.87 4.60 -31.96
CA THR A 813 -0.84 4.70 -30.94
C THR A 813 0.49 4.16 -31.45
N TYR A 814 0.48 3.00 -32.10
CA TYR A 814 1.68 2.34 -32.61
C TYR A 814 1.97 2.77 -34.05
N LEU A 815 3.23 3.14 -34.26
CA LEU A 815 3.76 3.57 -35.55
C LEU A 815 4.23 2.39 -36.39
N LEU A 816 4.90 1.43 -35.74
CA LEU A 816 5.50 0.26 -36.37
C LEU A 816 5.23 -1.00 -35.55
N CYS A 817 5.23 -2.15 -36.21
CA CYS A 817 5.40 -3.44 -35.57
C CYS A 817 6.47 -4.28 -36.28
N ASP A 818 7.05 -5.28 -35.63
CA ASP A 818 7.90 -6.25 -36.32
C ASP A 818 7.10 -7.45 -36.85
N ALA A 819 7.59 -8.13 -37.88
CA ALA A 819 7.09 -9.46 -38.25
C ALA A 819 8.07 -10.27 -39.09
N ILE A 820 7.87 -11.59 -39.07
CA ILE A 820 8.51 -12.52 -39.99
C ILE A 820 7.68 -12.63 -41.27
N ILE A 821 8.27 -12.25 -42.41
CA ILE A 821 7.61 -12.20 -43.72
C ILE A 821 8.18 -13.30 -44.62
N ALA A 822 7.29 -14.17 -45.11
CA ALA A 822 7.59 -15.15 -46.16
C ALA A 822 7.07 -14.68 -47.53
N THR A 823 5.75 -14.48 -47.63
CA THR A 823 5.03 -14.16 -48.88
C THR A 823 4.38 -12.78 -48.91
N GLY A 824 4.23 -12.12 -47.75
CA GLY A 824 3.56 -10.81 -47.63
C GLY A 824 2.02 -10.85 -47.65
N GLY A 825 1.38 -12.01 -47.85
CA GLY A 825 -0.08 -12.10 -47.99
C GLY A 825 -0.86 -11.57 -46.78
N THR A 826 -0.37 -11.80 -45.56
CA THR A 826 -1.00 -11.27 -44.33
C THR A 826 -0.92 -9.75 -44.26
N LEU A 827 0.15 -9.14 -44.77
CA LEU A 827 0.30 -7.67 -44.76
C LEU A 827 -0.71 -7.04 -45.72
N GLN A 828 -0.81 -7.60 -46.93
CA GLN A 828 -1.77 -7.14 -47.94
C GLN A 828 -3.22 -7.23 -47.45
N ALA A 829 -3.58 -8.33 -46.78
CA ALA A 829 -4.93 -8.53 -46.25
C ALA A 829 -5.31 -7.56 -45.12
N ASN A 830 -4.33 -6.92 -44.48
CA ASN A 830 -4.52 -6.01 -43.35
C ASN A 830 -4.14 -4.55 -43.66
N ASP A 831 -3.95 -4.21 -44.95
CA ASP A 831 -3.52 -2.88 -45.41
C ASP A 831 -2.22 -2.38 -44.74
N LEU A 832 -1.27 -3.29 -44.58
CA LEU A 832 0.06 -3.03 -44.05
C LEU A 832 1.11 -3.14 -45.16
N ASP A 833 2.20 -2.40 -45.03
CA ASP A 833 3.36 -2.47 -45.92
C ASP A 833 4.67 -2.61 -45.13
N VAL A 834 5.67 -3.24 -45.76
CA VAL A 834 7.03 -3.30 -45.23
C VAL A 834 7.62 -1.89 -45.28
N TRP A 835 7.94 -1.34 -44.10
CA TRP A 835 8.69 -0.08 -44.02
C TRP A 835 10.18 -0.34 -44.23
N GLN A 836 10.75 -1.27 -43.46
CA GLN A 836 12.17 -1.62 -43.54
C GLN A 836 12.42 -3.09 -43.22
N VAL A 837 13.42 -3.67 -43.88
CA VAL A 837 13.89 -5.04 -43.59
C VAL A 837 14.97 -4.97 -42.52
N VAL A 838 14.72 -5.62 -41.38
CA VAL A 838 15.64 -5.70 -40.24
C VAL A 838 16.67 -6.80 -40.43
N LYS A 839 16.24 -7.97 -40.93
CA LYS A 839 17.11 -9.07 -41.37
C LYS A 839 16.61 -9.55 -42.72
N SER A 840 17.50 -9.59 -43.71
CA SER A 840 17.17 -9.99 -45.07
C SER A 840 16.93 -11.49 -45.18
N LYS A 841 16.36 -11.91 -46.31
CA LYS A 841 16.31 -13.33 -46.68
C LYS A 841 17.72 -13.88 -46.73
N GLY A 842 17.97 -14.99 -46.03
CA GLY A 842 19.29 -15.58 -45.82
C GLY A 842 20.01 -15.16 -44.52
N ASP A 843 19.65 -14.02 -43.92
CA ASP A 843 20.24 -13.56 -42.64
C ASP A 843 19.58 -14.25 -41.43
N ILE A 844 18.37 -14.77 -41.61
CA ILE A 844 17.71 -15.63 -40.63
C ILE A 844 18.12 -17.05 -40.93
N VAL A 845 18.63 -17.74 -39.91
CA VAL A 845 19.04 -19.15 -40.04
C VAL A 845 18.08 -20.04 -39.24
N VAL A 846 17.78 -21.21 -39.78
CA VAL A 846 17.26 -22.34 -38.99
C VAL A 846 18.47 -23.03 -38.39
N GLY A 847 18.44 -23.31 -37.09
CA GLY A 847 19.59 -23.93 -36.42
C GLY A 847 19.19 -24.89 -35.32
N LEU A 848 20.12 -25.80 -35.01
CA LEU A 848 20.12 -26.59 -33.79
C LEU A 848 20.85 -25.81 -32.70
N TYR A 849 20.11 -25.42 -31.68
CA TYR A 849 20.63 -24.74 -30.49
C TYR A 849 20.63 -25.74 -29.34
N GLN A 850 21.78 -25.99 -28.73
CA GLN A 850 21.90 -26.86 -27.54
C GLN A 850 22.00 -26.00 -26.30
N ARG A 851 21.27 -26.39 -25.24
CA ARG A 851 21.34 -25.73 -23.94
C ARG A 851 22.80 -25.62 -23.46
N LEU A 852 23.15 -24.45 -22.93
CA LEU A 852 24.50 -24.19 -22.37
C LEU A 852 24.75 -24.93 -21.07
#